data_AF-A0A536HJB9-F1
#
_entry.id   AF-A0A536HJB9-F1
#
_cell.length_a   1.000
_cell.length_b   1.000
_cell.length_c   1.000
_cell.angle_alpha   90.00
_cell.angle_beta   90.00
_cell.angle_gamma   90.00
#
_symmetry.space_group_name_H-M   'P 1'
#
loop_
_entity.id
_entity.type
_entity.pdbx_description
1 polymer ?
#
loop_
_entity_poly.entity_id
_entity_poly.type
_entity_poly.pdbx_seq_one_letter_code
_entity_poly.pdbx_strand_id
1 'polypeptide(L)'
;MAIAEATAKPTAPEQPPLYAVSAGDALQAQHVDPNRGLSTEEAAKRRESFGLNKFAEEKKEPRWQAFLRQYGDPMQIVLLVAGIICLFIPNQLLTGILLIILTLFNAFLGLNQEGKAAASVAALQKMMVVKTKVWRDAQLSELPMDQLVPGDVVNIEAGDIVPADGRIIRAATLEIDESALTGESLPVPKQVDTVSEDSGLGDRLDMAFMNTNVTRGAGTIVVTATGMATEVGHISRMLQTTKTEKTPLTVQLDRLTGQILIIAGFALVASITLGLLRGEPFQTLFLAAVAFSVSAIPTALPAVVTTVLTIGTTQLAKAGAIVKRLRSVETLGSTSAINSDKTGTLTLNQMTAVQMSVVGRRYAVSGEGYSTQGTITRVGGQTDVPLDTFLLPMALTADATVRNGELVGDPTEGALVVLAAKGGVDPDLTRQEYPRVAEVPFDAAYKLMATFHQLKAPDGRPVIRCYVKGAPDQLLARAASVYNADGAAVPIAGVRDRYLEENRRLGAQGLRVMATAMRDIDPAGFNPRGDLLALVGNLTLLALVGIVDPPRAEAKASIAKATGAGMKVRMITGDHAVTAEAIARELGIRGQVMTGQEFGALSEADAEARIDEVGVIARVTPEHKVKLVEVLRHHGDVVAMTGDGVNDAPALKDADIGVAMGITGTEVAKEAAVMILTDDNFATIVKAVE
;
A
#
# COMPACT_ATOMS: atom_id res chain seq x y z
N MET A 1 6.77 32.76 -34.15
CA MET A 1 5.57 32.04 -34.62
C MET A 1 4.52 32.18 -33.53
N ALA A 2 3.42 32.87 -33.83
CA ALA A 2 2.31 33.07 -32.90
C ALA A 2 1.65 31.73 -32.58
N ILE A 3 1.54 31.41 -31.30
CA ILE A 3 0.79 30.24 -30.81
C ILE A 3 -0.67 30.68 -30.74
N ALA A 4 -1.51 30.06 -31.55
CA ALA A 4 -2.94 30.29 -31.54
C ALA A 4 -3.53 29.76 -30.22
N GLU A 5 -4.15 30.65 -29.44
CA GLU A 5 -5.01 30.31 -28.32
C GLU A 5 -6.19 29.48 -28.83
N ALA A 6 -6.19 28.19 -28.50
CA ALA A 6 -7.37 27.35 -28.64
C ALA A 6 -8.36 27.79 -27.56
N THR A 7 -9.38 28.56 -27.98
CA THR A 7 -10.54 28.92 -27.17
C THR A 7 -11.19 27.65 -26.59
N ALA A 8 -11.12 27.49 -25.27
CA ALA A 8 -11.83 26.47 -24.53
C ALA A 8 -13.34 26.62 -24.76
N LYS A 9 -14.00 25.51 -25.11
CA LYS A 9 -15.47 25.44 -25.13
C LYS A 9 -16.00 25.66 -23.70
N PRO A 10 -17.16 26.32 -23.52
CA PRO A 10 -17.76 26.48 -22.21
C PRO A 10 -18.11 25.11 -21.63
N THR A 11 -17.58 24.82 -20.44
CA THR A 11 -17.89 23.63 -19.64
C THR A 11 -19.37 23.66 -19.27
N ALA A 12 -20.07 22.55 -19.52
CA ALA A 12 -21.44 22.35 -19.04
C ALA A 12 -21.46 22.43 -17.50
N PRO A 13 -22.58 22.86 -16.86
CA PRO A 13 -22.67 22.85 -15.41
C PRO A 13 -22.37 21.44 -14.87
N GLU A 14 -21.38 21.33 -13.97
CA GLU A 14 -20.96 20.07 -13.36
C GLU A 14 -22.17 19.42 -12.69
N GLN A 15 -22.58 18.27 -13.24
CA GLN A 15 -23.56 17.43 -12.59
C GLN A 15 -22.94 16.89 -11.30
N PRO A 16 -23.69 16.83 -10.19
CA PRO A 16 -23.18 16.26 -8.95
C PRO A 16 -22.69 14.83 -9.19
N PRO A 17 -21.62 14.41 -8.51
CA PRO A 17 -21.06 13.09 -8.70
C PRO A 17 -22.09 12.00 -8.38
N LEU A 18 -22.04 10.88 -9.10
CA LEU A 18 -23.09 9.85 -9.06
C LEU A 18 -23.23 9.14 -7.69
N TYR A 19 -22.24 9.27 -6.79
CA TYR A 19 -22.31 8.81 -5.39
C TYR A 19 -23.03 9.79 -4.46
N ALA A 20 -23.12 11.08 -4.83
CA ALA A 20 -23.82 12.10 -4.05
C ALA A 20 -25.32 12.20 -4.39
N VAL A 21 -25.81 11.36 -5.31
CA VAL A 21 -27.22 11.32 -5.74
C VAL A 21 -27.85 9.96 -5.48
N SER A 22 -29.18 9.93 -5.36
CA SER A 22 -29.92 8.70 -5.06
C SER A 22 -29.75 7.66 -6.16
N ALA A 23 -29.90 6.37 -5.83
CA ALA A 23 -29.85 5.29 -6.82
C ALA A 23 -30.85 5.49 -7.97
N GLY A 24 -32.02 6.08 -7.69
CA GLY A 24 -33.01 6.44 -8.71
C GLY A 24 -32.53 7.54 -9.65
N ASP A 25 -31.93 8.59 -9.10
CA ASP A 25 -31.38 9.71 -9.88
C ASP A 25 -30.17 9.27 -10.72
N ALA A 26 -29.32 8.38 -10.19
CA ALA A 26 -28.20 7.81 -10.93
C ALA A 26 -28.66 6.96 -12.14
N LEU A 27 -29.71 6.15 -11.97
CA LEU A 27 -30.34 5.39 -13.06
C LEU A 27 -30.98 6.33 -14.10
N GLN A 28 -31.61 7.41 -13.64
CA GLN A 28 -32.21 8.41 -14.52
C GLN A 28 -31.16 9.19 -15.31
N ALA A 29 -30.05 9.59 -14.67
CA ALA A 29 -28.92 10.26 -15.30
C ALA A 29 -28.26 9.38 -16.38
N GLN A 30 -28.22 8.07 -16.15
CA GLN A 30 -27.70 7.09 -17.12
C GLN A 30 -28.74 6.66 -18.16
N HIS A 31 -30.01 7.04 -18.01
CA HIS A 31 -31.16 6.64 -18.83
C HIS A 31 -31.38 5.11 -18.90
N VAL A 32 -31.32 4.43 -17.76
CA VAL A 32 -31.37 2.95 -17.68
C VAL A 32 -32.45 2.46 -16.73
N ASP A 33 -33.17 1.42 -17.14
CA ASP A 33 -34.08 0.67 -16.28
C ASP A 33 -33.29 -0.47 -15.59
N PRO A 34 -33.34 -0.61 -14.26
CA PRO A 34 -32.55 -1.59 -13.52
C PRO A 34 -32.91 -3.06 -13.80
N ASN A 35 -34.14 -3.35 -14.23
CA ASN A 35 -34.59 -4.71 -14.53
C ASN A 35 -34.44 -5.08 -16.01
N ARG A 36 -34.32 -4.08 -16.89
CA ARG A 36 -34.12 -4.30 -18.33
C ARG A 36 -32.68 -4.12 -18.79
N GLY A 37 -31.92 -3.27 -18.08
CA GLY A 37 -30.59 -2.85 -18.48
C GLY A 37 -30.59 -2.07 -19.80
N LEU A 38 -29.41 -1.97 -20.42
CA LEU A 38 -29.24 -1.33 -21.72
C LEU A 38 -29.70 -2.24 -22.87
N SER A 39 -30.11 -1.66 -23.99
CA SER A 39 -30.26 -2.43 -25.23
C SER A 39 -28.90 -2.73 -25.86
N THR A 40 -28.79 -3.83 -26.61
CA THR A 40 -27.54 -4.15 -27.32
C THR A 40 -27.09 -3.03 -28.27
N GLU A 41 -28.02 -2.34 -28.92
CA GLU A 41 -27.72 -1.20 -29.79
C GLU A 41 -27.16 0.01 -29.04
N GLU A 42 -27.75 0.34 -27.89
CA GLU A 42 -27.29 1.46 -27.07
C GLU A 42 -25.92 1.16 -26.44
N ALA A 43 -25.72 -0.07 -25.98
CA ALA A 43 -24.42 -0.51 -25.48
C ALA A 43 -23.33 -0.42 -26.57
N ALA A 44 -23.66 -0.72 -27.83
CA ALA A 44 -22.72 -0.57 -28.95
C ALA A 44 -22.38 0.91 -29.22
N LYS A 45 -23.37 1.81 -29.21
CA LYS A 45 -23.13 3.26 -29.37
C LYS A 45 -22.27 3.85 -28.25
N ARG A 46 -22.54 3.46 -27.00
CA ARG A 46 -21.72 3.86 -25.85
C ARG A 46 -20.31 3.31 -25.96
N ARG A 47 -20.13 2.09 -26.46
CA ARG A 47 -18.79 1.52 -26.69
C ARG A 47 -17.97 2.31 -27.71
N GLU A 48 -18.60 2.85 -28.76
CA GLU A 48 -17.91 3.74 -29.71
C GLU A 48 -17.46 5.05 -29.07
N SER A 49 -18.22 5.57 -28.09
CA SER A 49 -17.95 6.84 -27.43
C SER A 49 -16.95 6.72 -26.26
N PHE A 50 -17.11 5.70 -25.42
CA PHE A 50 -16.35 5.48 -24.19
C PHE A 50 -15.18 4.49 -24.35
N GLY A 51 -15.18 3.70 -25.43
CA GLY A 51 -14.20 2.64 -25.65
C GLY A 51 -14.51 1.35 -24.89
N LEU A 52 -13.54 0.42 -24.89
CA LEU A 52 -13.61 -0.82 -24.12
C LEU A 52 -13.25 -0.55 -22.66
N ASN A 53 -13.77 -1.38 -21.75
CA ASN A 53 -13.36 -1.40 -20.34
C ASN A 53 -11.98 -2.09 -20.21
N LYS A 54 -10.94 -1.43 -20.71
CA LYS A 54 -9.54 -1.83 -20.64
C LYS A 54 -8.67 -0.64 -20.29
N PHE A 55 -7.56 -0.91 -19.61
CA PHE A 55 -6.50 0.07 -19.45
C PHE A 55 -5.84 0.36 -20.80
N ALA A 56 -5.47 1.61 -21.02
CA ALA A 56 -4.79 2.02 -22.24
C ALA A 56 -3.41 1.33 -22.29
N GLU A 57 -3.16 0.51 -23.31
CA GLU A 57 -1.81 -0.01 -23.54
C GLU A 57 -0.92 1.11 -24.09
N GLU A 58 0.30 1.25 -23.56
CA GLU A 58 1.30 2.12 -24.15
C GLU A 58 1.52 1.71 -25.61
N LYS A 59 1.49 2.71 -26.51
CA LYS A 59 1.81 2.49 -27.92
C LYS A 59 3.24 1.97 -28.02
N LYS A 60 3.40 0.68 -28.28
CA LYS A 60 4.71 0.06 -28.48
C LYS A 60 5.45 0.81 -29.58
N GLU A 61 6.67 1.23 -29.26
CA GLU A 61 7.56 1.81 -30.25
C GLU A 61 7.73 0.82 -31.42
N PRO A 62 7.43 1.24 -32.66
CA PRO A 62 7.57 0.35 -33.80
C PRO A 62 9.04 -0.02 -33.99
N ARG A 63 9.30 -1.29 -34.35
CA ARG A 63 10.66 -1.85 -34.43
C ARG A 63 11.65 -1.04 -35.28
N TRP A 64 11.17 -0.32 -36.29
CA TRP A 64 12.03 0.53 -37.12
C TRP A 64 12.47 1.81 -36.39
N GLN A 65 11.63 2.38 -35.52
CA GLN A 65 12.02 3.51 -34.66
C GLN A 65 13.03 3.06 -33.62
N ALA A 66 12.80 1.89 -33.00
CA ALA A 66 13.77 1.29 -32.09
C ALA A 66 15.11 0.97 -32.78
N PHE A 67 15.10 0.57 -34.06
CA PHE A 67 16.32 0.41 -34.88
C PHE A 67 17.05 1.74 -35.06
N LEU A 68 16.33 2.79 -35.48
CA LEU A 68 16.92 4.12 -35.73
C LEU A 68 17.43 4.77 -34.44
N ARG A 69 16.80 4.50 -33.30
CA ARG A 69 17.23 4.97 -31.98
C ARG A 69 18.63 4.49 -31.62
N GLN A 70 19.06 3.32 -32.10
CA GLN A 70 20.44 2.85 -31.92
C GLN A 70 21.44 3.86 -32.52
N TYR A 71 21.09 4.50 -33.63
CA TYR A 71 21.92 5.56 -34.25
C TYR A 71 21.81 6.93 -33.58
N GLY A 72 21.09 7.04 -32.47
CA GLY A 72 21.16 8.21 -31.58
C GLY A 72 22.43 8.22 -30.73
N ASP A 73 23.15 7.11 -30.63
CA ASP A 73 24.44 7.04 -29.96
C ASP A 73 25.52 7.78 -30.79
N PRO A 74 26.17 8.83 -30.24
CA PRO A 74 27.24 9.57 -30.92
C PRO A 74 28.35 8.68 -31.50
N MET A 75 28.63 7.56 -30.87
CA MET A 75 29.66 6.62 -31.28
C MET A 75 29.28 5.83 -32.53
N GLN A 76 28.01 5.41 -32.61
CA GLN A 76 27.48 4.70 -33.77
C GLN A 76 27.41 5.65 -34.98
N ILE A 77 27.17 6.94 -34.74
CA ILE A 77 27.29 8.01 -35.74
C ILE A 77 28.74 8.16 -36.23
N VAL A 78 29.72 8.26 -35.33
CA VAL A 78 31.14 8.39 -35.71
C VAL A 78 31.62 7.21 -36.55
N LEU A 79 31.29 5.97 -36.14
CA LEU A 79 31.65 4.75 -36.89
C LEU A 79 30.97 4.70 -38.26
N LEU A 80 29.71 5.12 -38.35
CA LEU A 80 28.98 5.19 -39.61
C LEU A 80 29.62 6.22 -40.55
N VAL A 81 29.93 7.42 -40.06
CA VAL A 81 30.60 8.48 -40.84
C VAL A 81 31.98 8.02 -41.31
N ALA A 82 32.78 7.41 -40.42
CA ALA A 82 34.08 6.84 -40.78
C ALA A 82 33.96 5.74 -41.85
N GLY A 83 32.98 4.83 -41.70
CA GLY A 83 32.69 3.78 -42.66
C GLY A 83 32.33 4.34 -44.04
N ILE A 84 31.47 5.37 -44.09
CA ILE A 84 31.07 6.05 -45.34
C ILE A 84 32.30 6.70 -46.00
N ILE A 85 33.14 7.41 -45.25
CA ILE A 85 34.34 8.07 -45.82
C ILE A 85 35.32 7.03 -46.38
N CYS A 86 35.53 5.89 -45.71
CA CYS A 86 36.39 4.80 -46.20
C CYS A 86 35.94 4.22 -47.54
N LEU A 87 34.66 4.27 -47.89
CA LEU A 87 34.17 3.77 -49.19
C LEU A 87 34.68 4.60 -50.37
N PHE A 88 35.00 5.87 -50.15
CA PHE A 88 35.48 6.79 -51.18
C PHE A 88 37.02 6.91 -51.21
N ILE A 89 37.73 6.25 -50.29
CA ILE A 89 39.20 6.28 -50.23
C ILE A 89 39.79 5.07 -50.98
N PRO A 90 40.72 5.28 -51.94
CA PRO A 90 41.42 4.19 -52.63
C PRO A 90 42.07 3.21 -51.65
N ASN A 91 41.95 1.90 -51.93
CA ASN A 91 42.47 0.79 -51.10
C ASN A 91 41.87 0.65 -49.68
N GLN A 92 40.76 1.33 -49.36
CA GLN A 92 40.09 1.24 -48.03
C GLN A 92 38.65 0.73 -48.07
N LEU A 93 38.22 0.23 -49.23
CA LEU A 93 36.85 -0.24 -49.47
C LEU A 93 36.46 -1.38 -48.52
N LEU A 94 37.39 -2.30 -48.21
CA LEU A 94 37.18 -3.39 -47.26
C LEU A 94 37.00 -2.90 -45.83
N THR A 95 37.78 -1.89 -45.41
CA THR A 95 37.66 -1.24 -44.09
C THR A 95 36.32 -0.53 -43.94
N GLY A 96 35.86 0.19 -44.98
CA GLY A 96 34.56 0.84 -44.99
C GLY A 96 33.39 -0.15 -44.87
N ILE A 97 33.45 -1.26 -45.62
CA ILE A 97 32.45 -2.34 -45.54
C ILE A 97 32.43 -2.95 -44.13
N LEU A 98 33.59 -3.25 -43.54
CA LEU A 98 33.69 -3.81 -42.19
C LEU A 98 33.06 -2.90 -41.13
N LEU A 99 33.33 -1.58 -41.19
CA LEU A 99 32.75 -0.61 -40.26
C LEU A 99 31.23 -0.52 -40.40
N ILE A 100 30.71 -0.49 -41.64
CA ILE A 100 29.26 -0.46 -41.87
C ILE A 100 28.60 -1.74 -41.36
N ILE A 101 29.17 -2.92 -41.64
CA ILE A 101 28.67 -4.20 -41.12
C ILE A 101 28.69 -4.20 -39.59
N LEU A 102 29.75 -3.69 -38.97
CA LEU A 102 29.85 -3.58 -37.51
C LEU A 102 28.73 -2.70 -36.93
N THR A 103 28.45 -1.54 -37.52
CA THR A 103 27.37 -0.66 -37.04
C THR A 103 25.98 -1.30 -37.17
N LEU A 104 25.72 -2.00 -38.27
CA LEU A 104 24.48 -2.75 -38.51
C LEU A 104 24.33 -3.91 -37.53
N PHE A 105 25.42 -4.64 -37.28
CA PHE A 105 25.45 -5.75 -36.33
C PHE A 105 25.17 -5.28 -34.90
N ASN A 106 25.78 -4.16 -34.48
CA ASN A 106 25.51 -3.55 -33.17
C ASN A 106 24.05 -3.13 -33.01
N ALA A 107 23.46 -2.47 -34.02
CA ALA A 107 22.04 -2.09 -33.98
C ALA A 107 21.10 -3.31 -33.90
N PHE A 108 21.42 -4.37 -34.65
CA PHE A 108 20.67 -5.62 -34.63
C PHE A 108 20.76 -6.35 -33.28
N LEU A 109 21.96 -6.41 -32.69
CA LEU A 109 22.16 -6.95 -31.35
C LEU A 109 21.36 -6.18 -30.30
N GLY A 110 21.39 -4.84 -30.34
CA GLY A 110 20.62 -3.99 -29.44
C GLY A 110 19.11 -4.26 -29.49
N LEU A 111 18.54 -4.33 -30.69
CA LEU A 111 17.12 -4.64 -30.90
C LEU A 111 16.70 -6.02 -30.38
N ASN A 112 17.53 -7.04 -30.59
CA ASN A 112 17.20 -8.39 -30.14
C ASN A 112 17.32 -8.55 -28.61
N GLN A 113 18.23 -7.81 -27.97
CA GLN A 113 18.34 -7.78 -26.51
C GLN A 113 17.10 -7.10 -25.89
N GLU A 114 16.61 -6.00 -26.48
CA GLU A 114 15.36 -5.35 -26.04
C GLU A 114 14.11 -6.23 -26.29
N GLY A 115 14.03 -6.89 -27.44
CA GLY A 115 12.85 -7.67 -27.83
C GLY A 115 12.58 -8.94 -27.01
N LYS A 116 13.61 -9.59 -26.48
CA LYS A 116 13.45 -10.81 -25.65
C LYS A 116 12.90 -10.51 -24.25
N ALA A 117 13.23 -9.35 -23.68
CA ALA A 117 12.72 -8.94 -22.38
C ALA A 117 11.21 -8.63 -22.41
N ALA A 118 10.74 -7.97 -23.48
CA ALA A 118 9.34 -7.56 -23.61
C ALA A 118 8.38 -8.73 -23.96
N ALA A 119 8.85 -9.76 -24.65
CA ALA A 119 8.02 -10.87 -25.11
C ALA A 119 7.57 -11.83 -23.98
N SER A 120 8.44 -12.06 -22.99
CA SER A 120 8.14 -12.95 -21.85
C SER A 120 7.04 -12.41 -20.93
N VAL A 121 6.95 -11.09 -20.80
CA VAL A 121 5.93 -10.41 -19.99
C VAL A 121 4.55 -10.43 -20.69
N ALA A 122 4.54 -10.18 -22.01
CA ALA A 122 3.30 -10.13 -22.79
C ALA A 122 2.59 -11.49 -22.98
N ALA A 123 3.32 -12.61 -22.82
CA ALA A 123 2.76 -13.96 -22.95
C ALA A 123 1.92 -14.37 -21.73
N LEU A 124 2.20 -13.82 -20.54
CA LEU A 124 1.49 -14.11 -19.30
C LEU A 124 0.16 -13.34 -19.20
N GLN A 125 0.09 -12.11 -19.72
CA GLN A 125 -1.09 -11.24 -19.64
C GLN A 125 -2.30 -11.71 -20.48
N LYS A 126 -2.12 -12.64 -21.44
CA LYS A 126 -3.20 -13.10 -22.33
C LYS A 126 -4.06 -14.25 -21.77
N MET A 127 -3.76 -14.77 -20.58
CA MET A 127 -4.41 -15.99 -20.06
C MET A 127 -5.59 -15.76 -19.08
N MET A 128 -5.99 -14.51 -18.78
CA MET A 128 -7.06 -14.24 -17.81
C MET A 128 -8.13 -13.30 -18.39
N VAL A 129 -9.20 -13.86 -18.97
CA VAL A 129 -10.40 -13.09 -19.34
C VAL A 129 -11.49 -13.37 -18.32
N VAL A 130 -11.77 -12.37 -17.47
CA VAL A 130 -12.82 -12.44 -16.46
C VAL A 130 -14.16 -12.08 -17.11
N LYS A 131 -15.21 -12.87 -16.82
CA LYS A 131 -16.58 -12.65 -17.29
C LYS A 131 -17.45 -12.11 -16.17
N THR A 132 -18.54 -11.42 -16.53
CA THR A 132 -19.50 -10.87 -15.58
C THR A 132 -20.94 -11.00 -16.07
N LYS A 133 -21.91 -10.94 -15.14
CA LYS A 133 -23.34 -11.09 -15.40
C LYS A 133 -23.98 -9.70 -15.53
N VAL A 134 -24.51 -9.38 -16.70
CA VAL A 134 -25.07 -8.06 -17.02
C VAL A 134 -26.47 -8.19 -17.61
N TRP A 135 -27.37 -7.29 -17.18
CA TRP A 135 -28.69 -7.14 -17.76
C TRP A 135 -28.60 -6.33 -19.05
N ARG A 136 -28.98 -6.96 -20.17
CA ARG A 136 -29.18 -6.28 -21.45
C ARG A 136 -30.41 -6.86 -22.16
N ASP A 137 -31.17 -6.01 -22.84
CA ASP A 137 -32.40 -6.39 -23.54
C ASP A 137 -33.40 -7.16 -22.65
N ALA A 138 -33.46 -6.82 -21.35
CA ALA A 138 -34.24 -7.51 -20.32
C ALA A 138 -33.89 -8.99 -20.10
N GLN A 139 -32.69 -9.40 -20.47
CA GLN A 139 -32.13 -10.71 -20.21
C GLN A 139 -30.81 -10.59 -19.45
N LEU A 140 -30.60 -11.48 -18.48
CA LEU A 140 -29.31 -11.61 -17.81
C LEU A 140 -28.37 -12.42 -18.70
N SER A 141 -27.30 -11.77 -19.18
CA SER A 141 -26.31 -12.35 -20.08
C SER A 141 -24.92 -12.32 -19.45
N GLU A 142 -24.07 -13.28 -19.79
CA GLU A 142 -22.67 -13.32 -19.34
C GLU A 142 -21.78 -12.72 -20.43
N LEU A 143 -21.06 -11.65 -20.11
CA LEU A 143 -20.16 -10.95 -21.04
C LEU A 143 -18.77 -10.78 -20.45
N PRO A 144 -17.71 -10.81 -21.29
CA PRO A 144 -16.38 -10.41 -20.86
C PRO A 144 -16.39 -8.99 -20.27
N MET A 145 -15.65 -8.78 -19.18
CA MET A 145 -15.63 -7.50 -18.47
C MET A 145 -15.19 -6.32 -19.35
N ASP A 146 -14.40 -6.58 -20.40
CA ASP A 146 -13.91 -5.55 -21.32
C ASP A 146 -14.98 -4.95 -22.24
N GLN A 147 -16.14 -5.60 -22.33
CA GLN A 147 -17.27 -5.15 -23.15
C GLN A 147 -18.29 -4.30 -22.40
N LEU A 148 -18.06 -4.04 -21.10
CA LEU A 148 -18.88 -3.18 -20.28
C LEU A 148 -18.75 -1.71 -20.70
N VAL A 149 -19.85 -0.98 -20.58
CA VAL A 149 -19.94 0.46 -20.85
C VAL A 149 -20.68 1.17 -19.70
N PRO A 150 -20.47 2.49 -19.50
CA PRO A 150 -21.27 3.24 -18.54
C PRO A 150 -22.78 3.08 -18.79
N GLY A 151 -23.53 2.80 -17.73
CA GLY A 151 -24.95 2.49 -17.73
C GLY A 151 -25.29 0.99 -17.76
N ASP A 152 -24.33 0.09 -17.99
CA ASP A 152 -24.62 -1.35 -17.83
C ASP A 152 -25.06 -1.68 -16.40
N VAL A 153 -26.04 -2.56 -16.24
CA VAL A 153 -26.52 -3.03 -14.93
C VAL A 153 -25.94 -4.41 -14.68
N VAL A 154 -25.03 -4.49 -13.70
CA VAL A 154 -24.23 -5.67 -13.43
C VAL A 154 -24.61 -6.27 -12.08
N ASN A 155 -24.75 -7.59 -12.05
CA ASN A 155 -24.93 -8.34 -10.80
C ASN A 155 -23.57 -8.83 -10.31
N ILE A 156 -23.33 -8.67 -9.01
CA ILE A 156 -22.12 -9.13 -8.32
C ILE A 156 -22.52 -9.99 -7.12
N GLU A 157 -21.81 -11.08 -6.88
CA GLU A 157 -22.02 -11.97 -5.73
C GLU A 157 -20.71 -12.37 -5.07
N ALA A 158 -20.78 -12.92 -3.86
CA ALA A 158 -19.60 -13.37 -3.12
C ALA A 158 -18.71 -14.29 -3.96
N GLY A 159 -17.43 -13.93 -4.07
CA GLY A 159 -16.43 -14.59 -4.92
C GLY A 159 -16.18 -13.88 -6.26
N ASP A 160 -17.03 -12.94 -6.66
CA ASP A 160 -16.81 -12.15 -7.88
C ASP A 160 -15.80 -11.01 -7.66
N ILE A 161 -15.12 -10.64 -8.74
CA ILE A 161 -14.38 -9.38 -8.85
C ILE A 161 -15.32 -8.33 -9.43
N VAL A 162 -15.37 -7.15 -8.82
CA VAL A 162 -16.15 -6.02 -9.33
C VAL A 162 -15.55 -5.58 -10.68
N PRO A 163 -16.31 -5.62 -11.79
CA PRO A 163 -15.72 -5.55 -13.13
C PRO A 163 -15.51 -4.12 -13.67
N ALA A 164 -16.15 -3.13 -13.06
CA ALA A 164 -16.06 -1.70 -13.38
C ALA A 164 -16.58 -0.89 -12.20
N ASP A 165 -16.26 0.41 -12.13
CA ASP A 165 -16.77 1.28 -11.07
C ASP A 165 -18.27 1.50 -11.25
N GLY A 166 -19.05 1.29 -10.19
CA GLY A 166 -20.50 1.34 -10.27
C GLY A 166 -21.18 1.83 -9.01
N ARG A 167 -22.33 2.48 -9.21
CA ARG A 167 -23.24 2.90 -8.15
C ARG A 167 -24.10 1.72 -7.73
N ILE A 168 -24.13 1.41 -6.45
CA ILE A 168 -24.91 0.29 -5.91
C ILE A 168 -26.40 0.64 -5.91
N ILE A 169 -27.19 -0.12 -6.64
CA ILE A 169 -28.66 0.05 -6.71
C ILE A 169 -29.40 -1.00 -5.88
N ARG A 170 -28.74 -2.11 -5.55
CA ARG A 170 -29.24 -3.15 -4.64
C ARG A 170 -28.08 -3.73 -3.85
N ALA A 171 -28.24 -3.87 -2.54
CA ALA A 171 -27.30 -4.55 -1.66
C ALA A 171 -28.05 -5.51 -0.74
N ALA A 172 -27.58 -6.76 -0.67
CA ALA A 172 -28.09 -7.78 0.26
C ALA A 172 -26.90 -8.35 1.03
N THR A 173 -26.67 -7.85 2.25
CA THR A 173 -25.50 -8.20 3.09
C THR A 173 -24.18 -8.09 2.31
N LEU A 174 -24.09 -7.11 1.40
CA LEU A 174 -22.98 -6.96 0.49
C LEU A 174 -21.77 -6.41 1.24
N GLU A 175 -20.67 -7.15 1.23
CA GLU A 175 -19.36 -6.69 1.72
C GLU A 175 -18.36 -6.84 0.58
N ILE A 176 -17.54 -5.81 0.40
CA ILE A 176 -16.50 -5.76 -0.64
C ILE A 176 -15.17 -5.49 0.04
N ASP A 177 -14.17 -6.31 -0.28
CA ASP A 177 -12.79 -6.08 0.09
C ASP A 177 -12.17 -5.04 -0.84
N GLU A 178 -12.10 -3.82 -0.31
CA GLU A 178 -11.51 -2.66 -0.96
C GLU A 178 -10.09 -2.39 -0.46
N SER A 179 -9.47 -3.35 0.24
CA SER A 179 -8.10 -3.21 0.78
C SER A 179 -7.09 -2.82 -0.29
N ALA A 180 -7.27 -3.35 -1.51
CA ALA A 180 -6.49 -2.97 -2.67
C ALA A 180 -6.50 -1.45 -2.87
N LEU A 181 -7.67 -0.82 -2.93
CA LEU A 181 -7.87 0.59 -3.31
C LEU A 181 -7.98 1.56 -2.11
N THR A 182 -8.06 1.08 -0.89
CA THR A 182 -8.19 1.94 0.30
C THR A 182 -7.05 1.74 1.30
N GLY A 183 -6.39 0.57 1.27
CA GLY A 183 -5.42 0.16 2.28
C GLY A 183 -6.07 -0.35 3.58
N GLU A 184 -7.39 -0.26 3.72
CA GLU A 184 -8.12 -0.75 4.89
C GLU A 184 -8.29 -2.27 4.79
N SER A 185 -7.82 -3.01 5.79
CA SER A 185 -7.75 -4.48 5.73
C SER A 185 -9.09 -5.19 6.01
N LEU A 186 -10.12 -4.46 6.45
CA LEU A 186 -11.43 -5.04 6.75
C LEU A 186 -12.40 -4.85 5.57
N PRO A 187 -13.15 -5.89 5.17
CA PRO A 187 -14.18 -5.75 4.15
C PRO A 187 -15.21 -4.67 4.52
N VAL A 188 -15.55 -3.84 3.55
CA VAL A 188 -16.42 -2.68 3.73
C VAL A 188 -17.87 -3.09 3.48
N PRO A 189 -18.79 -2.93 4.45
CA PRO A 189 -20.21 -3.17 4.24
C PRO A 189 -20.79 -2.09 3.32
N LYS A 190 -21.54 -2.53 2.32
CA LYS A 190 -22.06 -1.67 1.25
C LYS A 190 -23.55 -1.39 1.39
N GLN A 191 -23.97 -0.20 1.00
CA GLN A 191 -25.35 0.29 1.13
C GLN A 191 -25.87 0.94 -0.15
N VAL A 192 -27.17 1.25 -0.19
CA VAL A 192 -27.80 1.94 -1.33
C VAL A 192 -27.92 3.44 -1.06
N ASP A 193 -28.02 3.85 0.20
CA ASP A 193 -28.22 5.24 0.59
C ASP A 193 -27.04 6.13 0.19
N THR A 194 -27.35 7.38 -0.17
CA THR A 194 -26.38 8.39 -0.63
C THR A 194 -25.38 8.77 0.45
N VAL A 195 -24.16 9.07 0.03
CA VAL A 195 -23.09 9.60 0.90
C VAL A 195 -22.87 11.09 0.64
N SER A 196 -22.09 11.74 1.51
CA SER A 196 -21.73 13.15 1.36
C SER A 196 -20.85 13.36 0.12
N GLU A 197 -20.92 14.55 -0.48
CA GLU A 197 -20.04 14.93 -1.59
C GLU A 197 -18.56 14.99 -1.15
N ASP A 198 -18.31 15.35 0.11
CA ASP A 198 -16.97 15.41 0.72
C ASP A 198 -16.42 14.02 1.16
N SER A 199 -17.15 12.94 0.91
CA SER A 199 -16.73 11.60 1.34
C SER A 199 -15.47 11.14 0.60
N GLY A 200 -14.45 10.78 1.38
CA GLY A 200 -13.25 10.11 0.87
C GLY A 200 -13.58 8.76 0.23
N LEU A 201 -12.66 8.23 -0.58
CA LEU A 201 -12.93 7.04 -1.41
C LEU A 201 -13.40 5.81 -0.60
N GLY A 202 -12.81 5.57 0.58
CA GLY A 202 -13.22 4.48 1.48
C GLY A 202 -14.57 4.72 2.19
N ASP A 203 -15.03 5.97 2.27
CA ASP A 203 -16.32 6.34 2.89
C ASP A 203 -17.48 6.32 1.87
N ARG A 204 -17.21 6.04 0.59
CA ARG A 204 -18.23 5.89 -0.47
C ARG A 204 -18.86 4.50 -0.41
N LEU A 205 -19.60 4.23 0.66
CA LEU A 205 -20.26 2.94 0.95
C LEU A 205 -21.31 2.54 -0.11
N ASP A 206 -21.69 3.47 -0.95
CA ASP A 206 -22.76 3.39 -1.94
C ASP A 206 -22.22 3.13 -3.36
N MET A 207 -20.90 3.00 -3.48
CA MET A 207 -20.14 2.65 -4.68
C MET A 207 -19.44 1.29 -4.55
N ALA A 208 -19.21 0.65 -5.69
CA ALA A 208 -18.34 -0.51 -5.85
C ALA A 208 -17.26 -0.19 -6.88
N PHE A 209 -16.00 -0.53 -6.59
CA PHE A 209 -14.86 -0.14 -7.42
C PHE A 209 -14.26 -1.33 -8.19
N MET A 210 -13.83 -1.09 -9.43
CA MET A 210 -13.21 -2.09 -10.30
C MET A 210 -12.04 -2.80 -9.60
N ASN A 211 -11.88 -4.11 -9.84
CA ASN A 211 -10.82 -4.96 -9.27
C ASN A 211 -10.84 -5.13 -7.74
N THR A 212 -11.96 -4.80 -7.07
CA THR A 212 -12.21 -5.18 -5.67
C THR A 212 -12.95 -6.52 -5.60
N ASN A 213 -12.76 -7.28 -4.51
CA ASN A 213 -13.36 -8.61 -4.36
C ASN A 213 -14.63 -8.55 -3.52
N VAL A 214 -15.72 -9.16 -3.99
CA VAL A 214 -16.92 -9.32 -3.17
C VAL A 214 -16.69 -10.47 -2.19
N THR A 215 -16.62 -10.17 -0.90
CA THR A 215 -16.35 -11.18 0.14
C THR A 215 -17.62 -11.86 0.60
N ARG A 216 -18.75 -11.13 0.61
CA ARG A 216 -20.01 -11.63 1.16
C ARG A 216 -21.22 -10.95 0.52
N GLY A 217 -22.31 -11.69 0.46
CA GLY A 217 -23.61 -11.18 -0.01
C GLY A 217 -23.73 -11.09 -1.52
N ALA A 218 -24.72 -10.30 -1.97
CA ALA A 218 -24.97 -10.05 -3.37
C ALA A 218 -25.44 -8.61 -3.60
N GLY A 219 -25.10 -8.07 -4.76
CA GLY A 219 -25.39 -6.70 -5.14
C GLY A 219 -25.75 -6.56 -6.60
N THR A 220 -26.34 -5.42 -6.92
CA THR A 220 -26.52 -4.96 -8.29
C THR A 220 -25.98 -3.54 -8.37
N ILE A 221 -25.16 -3.28 -9.38
CA ILE A 221 -24.53 -1.99 -9.63
C ILE A 221 -24.92 -1.48 -11.02
N VAL A 222 -25.04 -0.16 -11.16
CA VAL A 222 -25.04 0.51 -12.47
C VAL A 222 -23.63 1.05 -12.72
N VAL A 223 -23.02 0.66 -13.85
CA VAL A 223 -21.66 1.06 -14.21
C VAL A 223 -21.63 2.58 -14.41
N THR A 224 -20.72 3.26 -13.73
CA THR A 224 -20.53 4.71 -13.78
C THR A 224 -19.29 5.10 -14.57
N ALA A 225 -18.22 4.31 -14.44
CA ALA A 225 -16.96 4.51 -15.13
C ALA A 225 -16.36 3.18 -15.61
N THR A 226 -15.63 3.23 -16.72
CA THR A 226 -14.95 2.08 -17.33
C THR A 226 -13.53 2.43 -17.76
N GLY A 227 -12.67 1.42 -17.85
CA GLY A 227 -11.30 1.54 -18.37
C GLY A 227 -10.47 2.56 -17.60
N MET A 228 -9.89 3.53 -18.32
CA MET A 228 -9.03 4.58 -17.72
C MET A 228 -9.80 5.62 -16.91
N ALA A 229 -11.14 5.61 -16.92
CA ALA A 229 -11.97 6.54 -16.15
C ALA A 229 -12.36 6.02 -14.76
N THR A 230 -12.08 4.75 -14.45
CA THR A 230 -12.28 4.20 -13.10
C THR A 230 -11.22 4.74 -12.13
N GLU A 231 -11.42 4.57 -10.83
CA GLU A 231 -10.44 4.95 -9.80
C GLU A 231 -9.13 4.18 -9.98
N VAL A 232 -9.20 2.87 -10.27
CA VAL A 232 -8.02 2.07 -10.63
C VAL A 232 -7.41 2.52 -11.97
N GLY A 233 -8.23 2.97 -12.92
CA GLY A 233 -7.78 3.55 -14.19
C GLY A 233 -7.08 4.89 -14.02
N HIS A 234 -7.51 5.70 -13.07
CA HIS A 234 -6.87 6.94 -12.68
C HIS A 234 -5.48 6.67 -12.08
N ILE A 235 -5.38 5.69 -11.17
CA ILE A 235 -4.11 5.16 -10.66
C ILE A 235 -3.22 4.68 -11.82
N SER A 236 -3.76 3.90 -12.75
CA SER A 236 -3.02 3.42 -13.93
C SER A 236 -2.51 4.57 -14.82
N ARG A 237 -3.29 5.64 -14.98
CA ARG A 237 -2.86 6.82 -15.74
C ARG A 237 -1.67 7.51 -15.10
N MET A 238 -1.72 7.71 -13.78
CA MET A 238 -0.61 8.27 -13.02
C MET A 238 0.66 7.43 -13.22
N LEU A 239 0.54 6.10 -13.18
CA LEU A 239 1.65 5.17 -13.41
C LEU A 239 2.26 5.24 -14.83
N GLN A 240 1.48 5.65 -15.84
CA GLN A 240 1.92 5.75 -17.25
C GLN A 240 2.57 7.11 -17.57
N THR A 241 2.22 8.17 -16.83
CA THR A 241 2.76 9.51 -17.07
C THR A 241 4.18 9.72 -16.54
N THR A 242 4.65 8.86 -15.65
CA THR A 242 5.99 8.93 -15.04
C THR A 242 7.08 8.54 -16.03
N LYS A 243 7.88 9.51 -16.49
CA LYS A 243 9.02 9.27 -17.38
C LYS A 243 10.14 8.55 -16.63
N THR A 244 10.69 7.50 -17.23
CA THR A 244 11.88 6.82 -16.72
C THR A 244 13.11 7.74 -16.83
N GLU A 245 13.63 8.22 -15.70
CA GLU A 245 14.86 9.01 -15.67
C GLU A 245 16.13 8.15 -15.71
N LYS A 246 17.26 8.77 -16.06
CA LYS A 246 18.57 8.13 -16.10
C LYS A 246 19.10 7.95 -14.68
N THR A 247 19.76 6.81 -14.39
CA THR A 247 20.36 6.61 -13.06
C THR A 247 21.61 7.47 -12.86
N PRO A 248 22.03 7.75 -11.61
CA PRO A 248 23.18 8.61 -11.35
C PRO A 248 24.48 8.13 -12.03
N LEU A 249 24.76 6.82 -12.07
CA LEU A 249 25.92 6.23 -12.76
C LEU A 249 25.78 6.38 -14.25
N THR A 250 24.57 6.23 -14.79
CA THR A 250 24.33 6.49 -16.22
C THR A 250 24.66 7.95 -16.55
N VAL A 251 24.25 8.90 -15.71
CA VAL A 251 24.59 10.33 -15.87
C VAL A 251 26.10 10.57 -15.76
N GLN A 252 26.78 9.91 -14.81
CA GLN A 252 28.23 10.02 -14.66
C GLN A 252 29.00 9.38 -15.83
N LEU A 253 28.55 8.23 -16.31
CA LEU A 253 29.12 7.54 -17.47
C LEU A 253 28.94 8.36 -18.76
N ASP A 254 27.77 8.98 -18.94
CA ASP A 254 27.51 9.87 -20.07
C ASP A 254 28.46 11.09 -20.03
N ARG A 255 28.68 11.67 -18.83
CA ARG A 255 29.65 12.76 -18.64
C ARG A 255 31.08 12.32 -18.95
N LEU A 256 31.52 11.17 -18.43
CA LEU A 256 32.84 10.60 -18.69
C LEU A 256 33.02 10.33 -20.19
N THR A 257 32.04 9.72 -20.83
CA THR A 257 32.04 9.41 -22.26
C THR A 257 32.15 10.69 -23.09
N GLY A 258 31.39 11.73 -22.72
CA GLY A 258 31.50 13.05 -23.34
C GLY A 258 32.88 13.68 -23.18
N GLN A 259 33.48 13.60 -21.98
CA GLN A 259 34.85 14.10 -21.74
C GLN A 259 35.90 13.35 -22.58
N ILE A 260 35.83 12.02 -22.62
CA ILE A 260 36.72 11.19 -23.44
C ILE A 260 36.58 11.57 -24.92
N LEU A 261 35.35 11.73 -25.41
CA LEU A 261 35.10 12.14 -26.80
C LEU A 261 35.65 13.53 -27.11
N ILE A 262 35.52 14.50 -26.20
CA ILE A 262 36.08 15.85 -26.38
C ILE A 262 37.61 15.80 -26.44
N ILE A 263 38.25 15.09 -25.50
CA ILE A 263 39.71 14.94 -25.44
C ILE A 263 40.22 14.20 -26.69
N ALA A 264 39.56 13.10 -27.07
CA ALA A 264 39.91 12.33 -28.23
C ALA A 264 39.73 13.14 -29.52
N GLY A 265 38.65 13.91 -29.64
CA GLY A 265 38.41 14.81 -30.76
C GLY A 265 39.47 15.91 -30.88
N PHE A 266 39.87 16.52 -29.77
CA PHE A 266 40.96 17.50 -29.77
C PHE A 266 42.30 16.88 -30.18
N ALA A 267 42.65 15.72 -29.62
CA ALA A 267 43.85 14.96 -29.99
C ALA A 267 43.85 14.59 -31.48
N LEU A 268 42.68 14.22 -32.01
CA LEU A 268 42.47 13.90 -33.41
C LEU A 268 42.78 15.09 -34.32
N VAL A 269 42.17 16.24 -34.05
CA VAL A 269 42.36 17.47 -34.82
C VAL A 269 43.82 17.93 -34.75
N ALA A 270 44.43 17.88 -33.57
CA ALA A 270 45.85 18.22 -33.39
C ALA A 270 46.77 17.28 -34.20
N SER A 271 46.50 15.96 -34.17
CA SER A 271 47.28 14.95 -34.89
C SER A 271 47.19 15.13 -36.41
N ILE A 272 45.97 15.34 -36.95
CA ILE A 272 45.77 15.62 -38.38
C ILE A 272 46.47 16.93 -38.78
N THR A 273 46.33 17.98 -37.97
CA THR A 273 46.95 19.29 -38.27
C THR A 273 48.47 19.18 -38.32
N LEU A 274 49.09 18.54 -37.33
CA LEU A 274 50.54 18.31 -37.29
C LEU A 274 51.02 17.40 -38.42
N GLY A 275 50.23 16.39 -38.77
CA GLY A 275 50.52 15.49 -39.89
C GLY A 275 50.49 16.22 -41.24
N LEU A 276 49.47 17.05 -41.48
CA LEU A 276 49.38 17.88 -42.68
C LEU A 276 50.55 18.87 -42.76
N LEU A 277 50.95 19.48 -41.64
CA LEU A 277 52.12 20.35 -41.57
C LEU A 277 53.45 19.61 -41.87
N ARG A 278 53.52 18.30 -41.60
CA ARG A 278 54.67 17.44 -41.93
C ARG A 278 54.63 16.87 -43.35
N GLY A 279 53.58 17.12 -44.12
CA GLY A 279 53.41 16.59 -45.47
C GLY A 279 52.97 15.12 -45.53
N GLU A 280 52.41 14.57 -44.45
CA GLU A 280 51.86 13.21 -44.42
C GLU A 280 50.64 13.09 -45.36
N PRO A 281 50.47 11.95 -46.07
CA PRO A 281 49.29 11.70 -46.87
C PRO A 281 48.01 11.72 -46.02
N PHE A 282 46.96 12.40 -46.50
CA PHE A 282 45.66 12.46 -45.82
C PHE A 282 45.10 11.06 -45.47
N GLN A 283 45.35 10.07 -46.32
CA GLN A 283 44.93 8.69 -46.09
C GLN A 283 45.53 8.11 -44.80
N THR A 284 46.82 8.32 -44.57
CA THR A 284 47.53 7.85 -43.37
C THR A 284 46.97 8.50 -42.11
N LEU A 285 46.74 9.82 -42.17
CA LEU A 285 46.19 10.60 -41.06
C LEU A 285 44.74 10.21 -40.75
N PHE A 286 43.94 9.96 -41.78
CA PHE A 286 42.56 9.52 -41.63
C PHE A 286 42.46 8.10 -41.04
N LEU A 287 43.31 7.16 -41.49
CA LEU A 287 43.36 5.81 -40.92
C LEU A 287 43.79 5.80 -39.46
N ALA A 288 44.81 6.59 -39.11
CA ALA A 288 45.24 6.78 -37.73
C ALA A 288 44.11 7.39 -36.88
N ALA A 289 43.37 8.34 -37.46
CA ALA A 289 42.24 8.98 -36.80
C ALA A 289 41.09 8.01 -36.48
N VAL A 290 40.71 7.17 -37.44
CA VAL A 290 39.69 6.13 -37.24
C VAL A 290 40.16 5.10 -36.22
N ALA A 291 41.41 4.61 -36.32
CA ALA A 291 41.96 3.65 -35.37
C ALA A 291 42.01 4.19 -33.94
N PHE A 292 42.39 5.46 -33.77
CA PHE A 292 42.39 6.14 -32.47
C PHE A 292 40.98 6.30 -31.92
N SER A 293 40.03 6.71 -32.77
CA SER A 293 38.62 6.84 -32.39
C SER A 293 38.03 5.50 -31.94
N VAL A 294 38.30 4.40 -32.64
CA VAL A 294 37.88 3.05 -32.25
C VAL A 294 38.54 2.61 -30.94
N SER A 295 39.81 2.94 -30.74
CA SER A 295 40.58 2.52 -29.54
C SER A 295 40.21 3.31 -28.28
N ALA A 296 39.76 4.56 -28.43
CA ALA A 296 39.35 5.40 -27.31
C ALA A 296 37.99 4.98 -26.72
N ILE A 297 37.25 4.12 -27.41
CA ILE A 297 35.93 3.67 -27.00
C ILE A 297 36.06 2.66 -25.86
N PRO A 298 35.48 2.92 -24.69
CA PRO A 298 35.43 1.95 -23.60
C PRO A 298 34.33 0.91 -23.87
N THR A 299 34.49 0.09 -24.91
CA THR A 299 33.50 -0.91 -25.37
C THR A 299 33.12 -1.92 -24.29
N ALA A 300 34.05 -2.20 -23.36
CA ALA A 300 33.83 -3.13 -22.26
C ALA A 300 33.05 -2.52 -21.08
N LEU A 301 32.92 -1.20 -21.00
CA LEU A 301 32.37 -0.52 -19.82
C LEU A 301 30.91 -0.89 -19.53
N PRO A 302 29.99 -0.96 -20.52
CA PRO A 302 28.62 -1.43 -20.27
C PRO A 302 28.57 -2.86 -19.75
N ALA A 303 29.45 -3.74 -20.24
CA ALA A 303 29.52 -5.14 -19.80
C ALA A 303 30.06 -5.26 -18.37
N VAL A 304 31.10 -4.49 -18.02
CA VAL A 304 31.65 -4.45 -16.66
C VAL A 304 30.61 -3.92 -15.67
N VAL A 305 29.96 -2.79 -15.99
CA VAL A 305 28.90 -2.20 -15.16
C VAL A 305 27.75 -3.20 -14.96
N THR A 306 27.27 -3.82 -16.03
CA THR A 306 26.21 -4.84 -15.94
C THR A 306 26.62 -6.01 -15.05
N THR A 307 27.87 -6.47 -15.15
CA THR A 307 28.38 -7.56 -14.32
C THR A 307 28.41 -7.19 -12.84
N VAL A 308 28.92 -5.99 -12.51
CA VAL A 308 28.95 -5.48 -11.13
C VAL A 308 27.55 -5.31 -10.56
N LEU A 309 26.61 -4.71 -11.32
CA LEU A 309 25.21 -4.57 -10.90
C LEU A 309 24.51 -5.92 -10.72
N THR A 310 24.83 -6.92 -11.54
CA THR A 310 24.29 -8.28 -11.40
C THR A 310 24.80 -8.95 -10.13
N ILE A 311 26.07 -8.79 -9.79
CA ILE A 311 26.65 -9.28 -8.54
C ILE A 311 25.96 -8.60 -7.35
N GLY A 312 25.77 -7.27 -7.38
CA GLY A 312 25.04 -6.52 -6.35
C GLY A 312 23.60 -7.02 -6.19
N THR A 313 22.86 -7.16 -7.29
CA THR A 313 21.48 -7.70 -7.29
C THR A 313 21.40 -9.08 -6.65
N THR A 314 22.39 -9.94 -6.92
CA THR A 314 22.44 -11.29 -6.34
C THR A 314 22.70 -11.26 -4.82
N GLN A 315 23.51 -10.33 -4.34
CA GLN A 315 23.75 -10.14 -2.91
C GLN A 315 22.51 -9.58 -2.20
N LEU A 316 21.84 -8.60 -2.80
CA LEU A 316 20.57 -8.05 -2.32
C LEU A 316 19.49 -9.12 -2.22
N ALA A 317 19.34 -9.96 -3.25
CA ALA A 317 18.38 -11.06 -3.24
C ALA A 317 18.64 -12.06 -2.09
N LYS A 318 19.91 -12.35 -1.78
CA LYS A 318 20.28 -13.19 -0.62
C LYS A 318 19.96 -12.53 0.72
N ALA A 319 19.91 -11.19 0.75
CA ALA A 319 19.52 -10.42 1.93
C ALA A 319 17.99 -10.20 2.03
N GLY A 320 17.20 -10.72 1.09
CA GLY A 320 15.74 -10.58 1.08
C GLY A 320 15.22 -9.38 0.25
N ALA A 321 16.08 -8.65 -0.46
CA ALA A 321 15.71 -7.53 -1.32
C ALA A 321 15.81 -7.93 -2.80
N ILE A 322 14.67 -8.20 -3.44
CA ILE A 322 14.59 -8.57 -4.86
C ILE A 322 14.44 -7.32 -5.71
N VAL A 323 15.44 -7.01 -6.53
CA VAL A 323 15.42 -5.84 -7.43
C VAL A 323 14.99 -6.25 -8.84
N LYS A 324 13.93 -5.64 -9.37
CA LYS A 324 13.41 -5.94 -10.72
C LYS A 324 14.22 -5.30 -11.85
N ARG A 325 14.90 -4.19 -11.55
CA ARG A 325 15.69 -3.42 -12.53
C ARG A 325 17.13 -3.30 -12.04
N LEU A 326 18.08 -3.91 -12.74
CA LEU A 326 19.51 -3.90 -12.37
C LEU A 326 20.05 -2.49 -12.08
N ARG A 327 19.57 -1.48 -12.80
CA ARG A 327 20.02 -0.10 -12.63
C ARG A 327 19.58 0.51 -11.29
N SER A 328 18.51 0.01 -10.67
CA SER A 328 18.01 0.50 -9.38
C SER A 328 18.91 0.13 -8.20
N VAL A 329 19.80 -0.86 -8.35
CA VAL A 329 20.78 -1.22 -7.31
C VAL A 329 21.67 -0.04 -6.95
N GLU A 330 22.02 0.77 -7.94
CA GLU A 330 22.91 1.92 -7.78
C GLU A 330 22.19 3.12 -7.16
N THR A 331 20.97 3.41 -7.64
CA THR A 331 20.10 4.43 -7.06
C THR A 331 19.84 4.17 -5.57
N LEU A 332 19.71 2.90 -5.16
CA LEU A 332 19.50 2.51 -3.77
C LEU A 332 20.64 2.96 -2.86
N GLY A 333 21.90 2.77 -3.28
CA GLY A 333 23.06 3.25 -2.51
C GLY A 333 23.21 4.77 -2.46
N SER A 334 22.47 5.51 -3.31
CA SER A 334 22.45 6.98 -3.32
C SER A 334 21.24 7.58 -2.60
N THR A 335 20.40 6.74 -1.99
CA THR A 335 19.16 7.16 -1.31
C THR A 335 19.50 8.18 -0.20
N SER A 336 18.78 9.31 -0.15
CA SER A 336 18.92 10.32 0.91
C SER A 336 17.66 10.46 1.76
N ALA A 337 16.49 10.11 1.22
CA ALA A 337 15.21 10.15 1.92
C ALA A 337 14.51 8.79 1.88
N ILE A 338 14.21 8.21 3.04
CA ILE A 338 13.43 6.97 3.18
C ILE A 338 12.06 7.32 3.77
N ASN A 339 11.01 7.12 2.98
CA ASN A 339 9.63 7.35 3.38
C ASN A 339 8.96 5.99 3.51
N SER A 340 8.72 5.57 4.75
CA SER A 340 8.21 4.24 5.04
C SER A 340 6.76 4.30 5.47
N ASP A 341 5.94 3.38 4.96
CA ASP A 341 4.67 3.07 5.59
C ASP A 341 4.91 2.55 7.02
N LYS A 342 3.96 2.81 7.91
CA LYS A 342 4.00 2.36 9.30
C LYS A 342 3.62 0.88 9.39
N THR A 343 2.41 0.56 8.93
CA THR A 343 1.77 -0.73 9.20
C THR A 343 2.49 -1.83 8.41
N GLY A 344 2.91 -2.90 9.09
CA GLY A 344 3.58 -4.04 8.45
C GLY A 344 5.05 -3.84 8.10
N THR A 345 5.49 -2.60 7.79
CA THR A 345 6.91 -2.28 7.51
C THR A 345 7.69 -1.87 8.76
N LEU A 346 7.21 -0.87 9.51
CA LEU A 346 7.84 -0.39 10.74
C LEU A 346 7.30 -1.12 11.98
N THR A 347 6.08 -1.62 11.89
CA THR A 347 5.39 -2.38 12.94
C THR A 347 5.23 -3.85 12.55
N LEU A 348 4.83 -4.68 13.51
CA LEU A 348 4.60 -6.11 13.27
C LEU A 348 3.31 -6.40 12.50
N ASN A 349 2.40 -5.44 12.38
CA ASN A 349 1.01 -5.64 11.95
C ASN A 349 0.31 -6.72 12.80
N GLN A 350 0.61 -6.73 14.10
CA GLN A 350 0.08 -7.70 15.05
C GLN A 350 -0.39 -6.96 16.31
N MET A 351 -1.70 -6.75 16.41
CA MET A 351 -2.28 -6.08 17.57
C MET A 351 -1.89 -6.84 18.84
N THR A 352 -1.20 -6.15 19.74
CA THR A 352 -0.60 -6.71 20.95
C THR A 352 -1.11 -5.97 22.16
N ALA A 353 -1.56 -6.71 23.17
CA ALA A 353 -1.88 -6.14 24.47
C ALA A 353 -0.58 -5.81 25.24
N VAL A 354 -0.40 -4.53 25.56
CA VAL A 354 0.83 -4.02 26.22
C VAL A 354 0.55 -3.51 27.64
N GLN A 355 -0.69 -3.12 27.92
CA GLN A 355 -1.09 -2.65 29.25
C GLN A 355 -2.47 -3.18 29.62
N MET A 356 -2.65 -3.48 30.90
CA MET A 356 -3.95 -3.76 31.49
C MET A 356 -4.11 -2.89 32.74
N SER A 357 -5.28 -2.31 32.93
CA SER A 357 -5.61 -1.53 34.13
C SER A 357 -6.92 -2.01 34.73
N VAL A 358 -6.88 -2.21 36.04
CA VAL A 358 -8.06 -2.39 36.89
C VAL A 358 -8.17 -1.12 37.72
N VAL A 359 -9.36 -0.72 38.16
CA VAL A 359 -9.50 0.54 38.91
C VAL A 359 -8.60 0.55 40.15
N GLY A 360 -7.59 1.44 40.14
CA GLY A 360 -6.57 1.57 41.19
C GLY A 360 -5.30 0.73 40.99
N ARG A 361 -5.19 -0.05 39.91
CA ARG A 361 -4.03 -0.89 39.59
C ARG A 361 -3.65 -0.84 38.11
N ARG A 362 -2.35 -0.98 37.85
CA ARG A 362 -1.78 -0.98 36.50
C ARG A 362 -0.85 -2.17 36.34
N TYR A 363 -0.92 -2.78 35.17
CA TYR A 363 -0.14 -3.93 34.78
C TYR A 363 0.53 -3.66 33.43
N ALA A 364 1.81 -4.00 33.32
CA ALA A 364 2.53 -4.00 32.05
C ALA A 364 2.63 -5.43 31.53
N VAL A 365 2.38 -5.60 30.24
CA VAL A 365 2.37 -6.90 29.57
C VAL A 365 3.59 -6.96 28.65
N SER A 366 4.42 -7.99 28.82
CA SER A 366 5.58 -8.23 27.96
C SER A 366 5.29 -9.26 26.86
N GLY A 367 6.22 -9.39 25.91
CA GLY A 367 6.11 -10.24 24.74
C GLY A 367 5.47 -9.52 23.56
N GLU A 368 5.74 -10.01 22.35
CA GLU A 368 5.41 -9.34 21.09
C GLU A 368 4.46 -10.18 20.25
N GLY A 369 3.58 -9.50 19.52
CA GLY A 369 2.70 -10.13 18.55
C GLY A 369 1.75 -11.15 19.15
N TYR A 370 1.49 -12.22 18.40
CA TYR A 370 0.59 -13.31 18.81
C TYR A 370 1.29 -14.45 19.58
N SER A 371 2.51 -14.22 20.07
CA SER A 371 3.19 -15.17 20.95
C SER A 371 2.54 -15.21 22.32
N THR A 372 2.27 -16.42 22.83
CA THR A 372 1.78 -16.63 24.21
C THR A 372 2.89 -16.53 25.26
N GLN A 373 4.15 -16.37 24.83
CA GLN A 373 5.28 -16.08 25.71
C GLN A 373 5.21 -14.63 26.19
N GLY A 374 5.28 -14.43 27.50
CA GLY A 374 5.24 -13.12 28.11
C GLY A 374 4.90 -13.19 29.59
N THR A 375 5.01 -12.05 30.28
CA THR A 375 4.66 -11.92 31.70
C THR A 375 3.82 -10.67 31.93
N ILE A 376 2.85 -10.79 32.84
CA ILE A 376 2.07 -9.66 33.35
C ILE A 376 2.77 -9.18 34.64
N THR A 377 3.30 -7.97 34.60
CA THR A 377 4.03 -7.37 35.72
C THR A 377 3.19 -6.27 36.37
N ARG A 378 3.37 -6.09 37.68
CA ARG A 378 2.60 -5.15 38.52
C ARG A 378 3.52 -4.14 39.19
N VAL A 379 2.94 -3.06 39.70
CA VAL A 379 3.68 -2.08 40.50
C VAL A 379 4.13 -2.73 41.82
N GLY A 380 5.41 -2.58 42.16
CA GLY A 380 5.98 -3.12 43.39
C GLY A 380 5.31 -2.55 44.65
N GLY A 381 5.17 -3.38 45.69
CA GLY A 381 4.57 -2.99 46.97
C GLY A 381 3.04 -3.11 47.05
N GLN A 382 2.36 -3.51 45.97
CA GLN A 382 0.92 -3.81 46.00
C GLN A 382 0.68 -5.26 46.49
N THR A 383 -0.51 -5.57 47.00
CA THR A 383 -0.95 -6.96 47.27
C THR A 383 -1.27 -7.70 45.99
N ASP A 384 -1.12 -9.02 45.92
CA ASP A 384 -1.45 -9.76 44.71
C ASP A 384 -2.98 -9.94 44.59
N VAL A 385 -3.52 -9.91 43.37
CA VAL A 385 -4.95 -10.13 43.10
C VAL A 385 -5.08 -11.23 42.05
N PRO A 386 -5.91 -12.26 42.27
CA PRO A 386 -6.15 -13.30 41.29
C PRO A 386 -6.63 -12.69 39.96
N LEU A 387 -5.85 -12.89 38.90
CA LEU A 387 -6.11 -12.26 37.59
C LEU A 387 -7.20 -12.99 36.79
N ASP A 388 -7.52 -14.24 37.13
CA ASP A 388 -8.49 -15.08 36.40
C ASP A 388 -9.81 -14.36 36.13
N THR A 389 -10.35 -13.64 37.11
CA THR A 389 -11.62 -12.90 36.96
C THR A 389 -11.54 -11.82 35.87
N PHE A 390 -10.37 -11.23 35.67
CA PHE A 390 -10.12 -10.20 34.66
C PHE A 390 -9.75 -10.80 33.30
N LEU A 391 -9.11 -11.97 33.28
CA LEU A 391 -8.61 -12.65 32.07
C LEU A 391 -9.66 -13.54 31.39
N LEU A 392 -10.57 -14.16 32.14
CA LEU A 392 -11.65 -14.98 31.60
C LEU A 392 -12.48 -14.31 30.48
N PRO A 393 -12.97 -13.05 30.62
CA PRO A 393 -13.70 -12.39 29.52
C PRO A 393 -12.85 -12.22 28.25
N MET A 394 -11.52 -12.14 28.37
CA MET A 394 -10.62 -11.97 27.24
C MET A 394 -10.51 -13.26 26.40
N ALA A 395 -10.62 -14.42 27.04
CA ALA A 395 -10.64 -15.73 26.35
C ALA A 395 -12.04 -16.12 25.86
N LEU A 396 -13.07 -15.86 26.66
CA LEU A 396 -14.43 -16.39 26.44
C LEU A 396 -15.27 -15.52 25.49
N THR A 397 -15.09 -14.20 25.52
CA THR A 397 -15.77 -13.26 24.63
C THR A 397 -14.89 -12.96 23.43
N ALA A 398 -14.49 -13.97 22.67
CA ALA A 398 -13.67 -13.81 21.46
C ALA A 398 -13.89 -14.98 20.49
N ASP A 399 -14.12 -14.64 19.22
CA ASP A 399 -14.21 -15.59 18.10
C ASP A 399 -12.83 -15.89 17.54
N ALA A 400 -11.88 -14.98 17.73
CA ALA A 400 -10.49 -15.21 17.38
C ALA A 400 -9.89 -16.44 18.10
N THR A 401 -9.07 -17.15 17.35
CA THR A 401 -8.25 -18.26 17.84
C THR A 401 -6.79 -17.98 17.50
N VAL A 402 -5.90 -18.26 18.44
CA VAL A 402 -4.46 -18.10 18.24
C VAL A 402 -3.80 -19.45 18.49
N ARG A 403 -3.15 -19.99 17.46
CA ARG A 403 -2.47 -21.29 17.51
C ARG A 403 -1.06 -21.14 16.97
N ASN A 404 -0.06 -21.52 17.77
CA ASN A 404 1.36 -21.44 17.38
C ASN A 404 1.80 -20.05 16.87
N GLY A 405 1.19 -18.97 17.38
CA GLY A 405 1.49 -17.61 16.93
C GLY A 405 0.76 -17.16 15.66
N GLU A 406 -0.11 -18.01 15.09
CA GLU A 406 -1.00 -17.65 13.99
C GLU A 406 -2.38 -17.28 14.53
N LEU A 407 -2.88 -16.13 14.09
CA LEU A 407 -4.21 -15.64 14.40
C LEU A 407 -5.19 -16.02 13.30
N VAL A 408 -6.33 -16.60 13.68
CA VAL A 408 -7.52 -16.70 12.85
C VAL A 408 -8.64 -15.93 13.53
N GLY A 409 -9.11 -14.86 12.90
CA GLY A 409 -10.14 -13.96 13.41
C GLY A 409 -9.67 -12.51 13.52
N ASP A 410 -10.42 -11.68 14.25
CA ASP A 410 -10.10 -10.25 14.40
C ASP A 410 -8.83 -10.00 15.24
N PRO A 411 -7.90 -9.12 14.80
CA PRO A 411 -6.67 -8.77 15.53
C PRO A 411 -6.86 -8.23 16.95
N THR A 412 -7.91 -7.42 17.18
CA THR A 412 -8.23 -6.86 18.50
C THR A 412 -8.57 -7.99 19.46
N GLU A 413 -9.35 -8.97 19.00
CA GLU A 413 -9.68 -10.15 19.78
C GLU A 413 -8.47 -11.04 20.01
N GLY A 414 -7.65 -11.25 18.98
CA GLY A 414 -6.38 -11.97 19.08
C GLY A 414 -5.49 -11.44 20.21
N ALA A 415 -5.36 -10.12 20.30
CA ALA A 415 -4.59 -9.45 21.35
C ALA A 415 -5.11 -9.80 22.77
N LEU A 416 -6.43 -9.85 22.95
CA LEU A 416 -7.06 -10.18 24.23
C LEU A 416 -6.90 -11.68 24.56
N VAL A 417 -7.07 -12.56 23.58
CA VAL A 417 -6.88 -14.01 23.74
C VAL A 417 -5.43 -14.31 24.15
N VAL A 418 -4.46 -13.65 23.52
CA VAL A 418 -3.03 -13.77 23.87
C VAL A 418 -2.75 -13.21 25.26
N LEU A 419 -3.39 -12.11 25.66
CA LEU A 419 -3.28 -11.58 27.01
C LEU A 419 -3.77 -12.60 28.06
N ALA A 420 -4.89 -13.28 27.81
CA ALA A 420 -5.38 -14.34 28.68
C ALA A 420 -4.35 -15.49 28.81
N ALA A 421 -3.80 -15.93 27.68
CA ALA A 421 -2.77 -16.97 27.64
C ALA A 421 -1.50 -16.59 28.41
N LYS A 422 -1.00 -15.36 28.24
CA LYS A 422 0.15 -14.81 28.98
C LYS A 422 -0.11 -14.73 30.49
N GLY A 423 -1.37 -14.59 30.88
CA GLY A 423 -1.82 -14.61 32.27
C GLY A 423 -2.05 -16.00 32.85
N GLY A 424 -1.80 -17.07 32.08
CA GLY A 424 -1.93 -18.46 32.52
C GLY A 424 -3.27 -19.12 32.19
N VAL A 425 -4.17 -18.45 31.46
CA VAL A 425 -5.46 -18.99 31.03
C VAL A 425 -5.32 -19.61 29.65
N ASP A 426 -5.43 -20.94 29.53
CA ASP A 426 -5.50 -21.61 28.22
C ASP A 426 -6.85 -21.33 27.55
N PRO A 427 -6.91 -20.57 26.43
CA PRO A 427 -8.18 -20.19 25.84
C PRO A 427 -8.99 -21.36 25.30
N ASP A 428 -8.34 -22.37 24.73
CA ASP A 428 -8.99 -23.52 24.10
C ASP A 428 -9.61 -24.44 25.15
N LEU A 429 -8.88 -24.74 26.23
CA LEU A 429 -9.42 -25.52 27.36
C LEU A 429 -10.51 -24.73 28.11
N THR A 430 -10.33 -23.42 28.27
CA THR A 430 -11.31 -22.57 28.96
C THR A 430 -12.64 -22.50 28.19
N ARG A 431 -12.60 -22.43 26.85
CA ARG A 431 -13.81 -22.46 26.01
C ARG A 431 -14.52 -23.82 26.03
N GLN A 432 -13.77 -24.92 26.18
CA GLN A 432 -14.34 -26.26 26.34
C GLN A 432 -15.03 -26.43 27.69
N GLU A 433 -14.42 -25.94 28.77
CA GLU A 433 -14.98 -26.01 30.13
C GLU A 433 -16.21 -25.09 30.28
N TYR A 434 -16.18 -23.92 29.66
CA TYR A 434 -17.27 -22.93 29.72
C TYR A 434 -17.87 -22.68 28.32
N PRO A 435 -18.64 -23.63 27.76
CA PRO A 435 -19.24 -23.47 26.44
C PRO A 435 -20.22 -22.30 26.42
N ARG A 436 -20.30 -21.62 25.27
CA ARG A 436 -21.27 -20.55 25.06
C ARG A 436 -22.67 -21.14 24.96
N VAL A 437 -23.61 -20.60 25.74
CA VAL A 437 -25.04 -20.96 25.67
C VAL A 437 -25.84 -19.98 24.81
N ALA A 438 -25.34 -18.76 24.63
CA ALA A 438 -25.85 -17.74 23.72
C ALA A 438 -24.78 -16.66 23.49
N GLU A 439 -25.00 -15.79 22.50
CA GLU A 439 -24.10 -14.67 22.22
C GLU A 439 -24.84 -13.49 21.56
N VAL A 440 -24.28 -12.31 21.75
CA VAL A 440 -24.54 -11.11 20.96
C VAL A 440 -23.24 -10.85 20.19
N PRO A 441 -23.22 -11.06 18.85
CA PRO A 441 -22.04 -10.82 18.05
C PRO A 441 -21.66 -9.34 18.09
N PHE A 442 -20.44 -9.01 17.68
CA PHE A 442 -20.04 -7.61 17.56
C PHE A 442 -20.87 -6.88 16.50
N ASP A 443 -21.28 -5.65 16.80
CA ASP A 443 -21.94 -4.74 15.86
C ASP A 443 -21.43 -3.31 16.10
N ALA A 444 -21.15 -2.59 15.00
CA ALA A 444 -20.66 -1.22 15.05
C ALA A 444 -21.65 -0.23 15.67
N ALA A 445 -22.96 -0.51 15.63
CA ALA A 445 -24.01 0.34 16.19
C ALA A 445 -23.92 0.43 17.72
N TYR A 446 -23.61 -0.67 18.40
CA TYR A 446 -23.48 -0.71 19.87
C TYR A 446 -22.04 -0.92 20.37
N LYS A 447 -21.08 -1.18 19.48
CA LYS A 447 -19.63 -1.27 19.71
C LYS A 447 -19.23 -2.20 20.85
N LEU A 448 -19.95 -3.31 21.00
CA LEU A 448 -19.69 -4.35 22.00
C LEU A 448 -20.03 -5.73 21.45
N MET A 449 -19.50 -6.76 22.12
CA MET A 449 -19.83 -8.17 21.95
C MET A 449 -20.12 -8.75 23.33
N ALA A 450 -21.07 -9.69 23.43
CA ALA A 450 -21.36 -10.38 24.68
C ALA A 450 -21.50 -11.89 24.48
N THR A 451 -20.98 -12.67 25.40
CA THR A 451 -21.12 -14.14 25.41
C THR A 451 -21.68 -14.61 26.75
N PHE A 452 -22.53 -15.63 26.71
CA PHE A 452 -23.23 -16.14 27.89
C PHE A 452 -22.76 -17.56 28.17
N HIS A 453 -22.45 -17.84 29.43
CA HIS A 453 -21.87 -19.11 29.87
C HIS A 453 -22.54 -19.57 31.17
N GLN A 454 -22.66 -20.88 31.36
CA GLN A 454 -23.16 -21.45 32.62
C GLN A 454 -22.00 -21.60 33.61
N LEU A 455 -22.06 -20.90 34.74
CA LEU A 455 -21.04 -20.91 35.79
C LEU A 455 -21.66 -21.06 37.17
N LYS A 456 -20.82 -21.20 38.20
CA LYS A 456 -21.20 -21.06 39.59
C LYS A 456 -20.65 -19.74 40.12
N ALA A 457 -21.48 -18.96 40.82
CA ALA A 457 -21.00 -17.77 41.52
C ALA A 457 -20.11 -18.19 42.71
N PRO A 458 -19.37 -17.25 43.35
CA PRO A 458 -18.48 -17.57 44.46
C PRO A 458 -19.16 -18.27 45.65
N ASP A 459 -20.47 -18.08 45.82
CA ASP A 459 -21.31 -18.72 46.85
C ASP A 459 -21.82 -20.12 46.43
N GLY A 460 -21.45 -20.61 45.24
CA GLY A 460 -21.81 -21.92 44.71
C GLY A 460 -23.12 -21.97 43.93
N ARG A 461 -23.90 -20.87 43.86
CA ARG A 461 -25.18 -20.87 43.13
C ARG A 461 -24.96 -20.89 41.61
N PRO A 462 -25.80 -21.61 40.83
CA PRO A 462 -25.71 -21.59 39.38
C PRO A 462 -26.10 -20.20 38.85
N VAL A 463 -25.33 -19.69 37.91
CA VAL A 463 -25.56 -18.41 37.23
C VAL A 463 -25.31 -18.54 35.74
N ILE A 464 -26.03 -17.74 34.95
CA ILE A 464 -25.63 -17.46 33.57
C ILE A 464 -24.77 -16.20 33.62
N ARG A 465 -23.46 -16.37 33.43
CA ARG A 465 -22.52 -15.26 33.40
C ARG A 465 -22.41 -14.73 31.98
N CYS A 466 -22.79 -13.47 31.83
CA CYS A 466 -22.57 -12.68 30.63
C CYS A 466 -21.20 -12.01 30.75
N TYR A 467 -20.28 -12.32 29.84
CA TYR A 467 -19.05 -11.57 29.64
C TYR A 467 -19.21 -10.65 28.44
N VAL A 468 -18.68 -9.43 28.56
CA VAL A 468 -18.82 -8.38 27.56
C VAL A 468 -17.46 -7.77 27.29
N LYS A 469 -17.15 -7.54 26.01
CA LYS A 469 -16.04 -6.67 25.59
C LYS A 469 -16.58 -5.57 24.70
N GLY A 470 -15.94 -4.40 24.72
CA GLY A 470 -16.32 -3.31 23.81
C GLY A 470 -15.60 -2.01 24.11
N ALA A 471 -16.11 -0.94 23.50
CA ALA A 471 -15.58 0.40 23.71
C ALA A 471 -15.78 0.85 25.18
N PRO A 472 -14.77 1.49 25.81
CA PRO A 472 -14.84 1.88 27.23
C PRO A 472 -16.03 2.77 27.60
N ASP A 473 -16.39 3.71 26.74
CA ASP A 473 -17.54 4.61 26.92
C ASP A 473 -18.88 3.86 26.88
N GLN A 474 -19.02 2.89 25.97
CA GLN A 474 -20.24 2.09 25.83
C GLN A 474 -20.47 1.15 27.02
N LEU A 475 -19.40 0.52 27.50
CA LEU A 475 -19.48 -0.34 28.69
C LEU A 475 -19.72 0.49 29.94
N LEU A 476 -19.08 1.66 30.07
CA LEU A 476 -19.30 2.58 31.19
C LEU A 476 -20.75 3.07 31.26
N ALA A 477 -21.37 3.39 30.12
CA ALA A 477 -22.77 3.82 30.06
C ALA A 477 -23.76 2.74 30.55
N ARG A 478 -23.35 1.47 30.51
CA ARG A 478 -24.14 0.29 30.91
C ARG A 478 -23.74 -0.25 32.29
N ALA A 479 -22.77 0.36 32.95
CA ALA A 479 -22.19 -0.14 34.19
C ALA A 479 -22.92 0.35 35.45
N ALA A 480 -23.12 -0.56 36.41
CA ALA A 480 -23.59 -0.25 37.76
C ALA A 480 -22.43 -0.27 38.78
N SER A 481 -21.44 -1.13 38.54
CA SER A 481 -20.32 -1.39 39.45
C SER A 481 -19.02 -1.62 38.68
N VAL A 482 -17.90 -1.69 39.41
CA VAL A 482 -16.58 -2.05 38.89
C VAL A 482 -15.82 -2.84 39.94
N TYR A 483 -14.97 -3.78 39.50
CA TYR A 483 -14.02 -4.44 40.39
C TYR A 483 -12.89 -3.48 40.75
N ASN A 484 -12.70 -3.24 42.05
CA ASN A 484 -11.63 -2.40 42.55
C ASN A 484 -10.30 -3.16 42.68
N ALA A 485 -9.26 -2.45 43.12
CA ALA A 485 -7.94 -2.98 43.42
C ALA A 485 -7.91 -4.13 44.45
N ASP A 486 -8.98 -4.39 45.19
CA ASP A 486 -9.05 -5.48 46.18
C ASP A 486 -9.82 -6.69 45.65
N GLY A 487 -10.24 -6.66 44.39
CA GLY A 487 -11.07 -7.71 43.79
C GLY A 487 -12.53 -7.69 44.27
N ALA A 488 -13.00 -6.55 44.81
CA ALA A 488 -14.37 -6.37 45.25
C ALA A 488 -15.17 -5.48 44.30
N ALA A 489 -16.44 -5.83 44.06
CA ALA A 489 -17.35 -5.00 43.28
C ALA A 489 -17.79 -3.76 44.08
N VAL A 490 -17.48 -2.57 43.58
CA VAL A 490 -17.87 -1.28 44.18
C VAL A 490 -18.77 -0.48 43.22
N PRO A 491 -19.66 0.40 43.71
CA PRO A 491 -20.50 1.24 42.86
C PRO A 491 -19.66 2.14 41.94
N ILE A 492 -20.01 2.19 40.65
CA ILE A 492 -19.24 2.94 39.65
C ILE A 492 -19.18 4.45 39.96
N ALA A 493 -20.20 4.99 40.62
CA ALA A 493 -20.31 6.41 40.95
C ALA A 493 -19.11 6.95 41.74
N GLY A 494 -18.52 6.14 42.63
CA GLY A 494 -17.38 6.56 43.46
C GLY A 494 -16.02 6.53 42.76
N VAL A 495 -15.93 5.91 41.58
CA VAL A 495 -14.66 5.64 40.89
C VAL A 495 -14.69 5.94 39.39
N ARG A 496 -15.79 6.52 38.90
CA ARG A 496 -16.02 6.89 37.49
C ARG A 496 -14.91 7.79 36.95
N ASP A 497 -14.52 8.81 37.71
CA ASP A 497 -13.49 9.76 37.26
C ASP A 497 -12.13 9.09 37.09
N ARG A 498 -11.76 8.19 38.00
CA ARG A 498 -10.53 7.40 37.89
C ARG A 498 -10.54 6.48 36.67
N TYR A 499 -11.68 5.84 36.38
CA TYR A 499 -11.83 5.01 35.19
C TYR A 499 -11.65 5.83 33.90
N LEU A 500 -12.29 7.00 33.82
CA LEU A 500 -12.17 7.90 32.67
C LEU A 500 -10.75 8.47 32.53
N GLU A 501 -10.08 8.77 33.63
CA GLU A 501 -8.69 9.25 33.64
C GLU A 501 -7.73 8.16 33.14
N GLU A 502 -7.87 6.91 33.57
CA GLU A 502 -7.05 5.80 33.05
C GLU A 502 -7.32 5.55 31.56
N ASN A 503 -8.57 5.62 31.11
CA ASN A 503 -8.90 5.50 29.69
C ASN A 503 -8.22 6.62 28.87
N ARG A 504 -8.28 7.88 29.32
CA ARG A 504 -7.58 9.00 28.68
C ARG A 504 -6.06 8.81 28.69
N ARG A 505 -5.48 8.30 29.78
CA ARG A 505 -4.04 8.04 29.89
C ARG A 505 -3.59 7.00 28.87
N LEU A 506 -4.31 5.89 28.74
CA LEU A 506 -3.99 4.86 27.75
C LEU A 506 -4.12 5.41 26.32
N GLY A 507 -5.20 6.14 26.03
CA GLY A 507 -5.40 6.77 24.72
C GLY A 507 -4.31 7.81 24.38
N ALA A 508 -3.87 8.62 25.35
CA ALA A 508 -2.79 9.59 25.16
C ALA A 508 -1.42 8.94 24.87
N GLN A 509 -1.26 7.65 25.13
CA GLN A 509 -0.08 6.86 24.77
C GLN A 509 -0.21 6.24 23.37
N GLY A 510 -1.25 6.58 22.61
CA GLY A 510 -1.52 6.00 21.28
C GLY A 510 -2.10 4.59 21.33
N LEU A 511 -2.50 4.10 22.52
CA LEU A 511 -3.07 2.77 22.68
C LEU A 511 -4.56 2.79 22.31
N ARG A 512 -5.00 1.81 21.53
CA ARG A 512 -6.43 1.50 21.38
C ARG A 512 -6.89 0.83 22.66
N VAL A 513 -7.94 1.37 23.29
CA VAL A 513 -8.41 0.90 24.59
C VAL A 513 -9.66 0.06 24.44
N MET A 514 -9.62 -1.16 24.98
CA MET A 514 -10.76 -2.06 25.09
C MET A 514 -11.16 -2.20 26.55
N ALA A 515 -12.47 -2.30 26.82
CA ALA A 515 -12.98 -2.60 28.15
C ALA A 515 -13.59 -4.00 28.20
N THR A 516 -13.46 -4.67 29.34
CA THR A 516 -14.18 -5.90 29.66
C THR A 516 -15.11 -5.70 30.84
N ALA A 517 -16.23 -6.42 30.84
CA ALA A 517 -17.23 -6.38 31.89
C ALA A 517 -17.91 -7.74 32.05
N MET A 518 -18.63 -7.91 33.16
CA MET A 518 -19.46 -9.08 33.40
C MET A 518 -20.79 -8.74 34.05
N ARG A 519 -21.73 -9.68 33.95
CA ARG A 519 -22.99 -9.68 34.70
C ARG A 519 -23.41 -11.12 34.99
N ASP A 520 -23.79 -11.38 36.23
CA ASP A 520 -24.44 -12.64 36.61
C ASP A 520 -25.96 -12.52 36.47
N ILE A 521 -26.56 -13.47 35.77
CA ILE A 521 -27.99 -13.54 35.48
C ILE A 521 -28.54 -14.82 36.13
N ASP A 522 -29.73 -14.72 36.72
CA ASP A 522 -30.45 -15.89 37.24
C ASP A 522 -30.82 -16.84 36.08
N PRO A 523 -30.40 -18.12 36.11
CA PRO A 523 -30.75 -19.09 35.08
C PRO A 523 -32.27 -19.21 34.84
N ALA A 524 -33.09 -18.99 35.87
CA ALA A 524 -34.55 -19.06 35.74
C ALA A 524 -35.13 -17.94 34.84
N GLY A 525 -34.45 -16.80 34.75
CA GLY A 525 -34.85 -15.65 33.94
C GLY A 525 -34.15 -15.55 32.59
N PHE A 526 -33.31 -16.53 32.22
CA PHE A 526 -32.52 -16.51 31.01
C PHE A 526 -33.20 -17.27 29.87
N ASN A 527 -33.44 -16.58 28.74
CA ASN A 527 -33.91 -17.19 27.50
C ASN A 527 -32.86 -16.99 26.39
N PRO A 528 -32.19 -18.05 25.92
CA PRO A 528 -31.15 -17.93 24.89
C PRO A 528 -31.69 -17.47 23.52
N ARG A 529 -33.01 -17.53 23.29
CA ARG A 529 -33.68 -17.05 22.06
C ARG A 529 -34.39 -15.70 22.25
N GLY A 530 -34.23 -15.07 23.41
CA GLY A 530 -34.82 -13.76 23.71
C GLY A 530 -33.97 -12.59 23.17
N ASP A 531 -34.35 -11.38 23.58
CA ASP A 531 -33.52 -10.19 23.35
C ASP A 531 -32.33 -10.20 24.32
N LEU A 532 -31.21 -10.76 23.86
CA LEU A 532 -29.98 -10.89 24.63
C LEU A 532 -29.30 -9.54 24.85
N LEU A 533 -29.48 -8.56 23.96
CA LEU A 533 -28.87 -7.25 24.09
C LEU A 533 -29.49 -6.46 25.25
N ALA A 534 -30.79 -6.64 25.51
CA ALA A 534 -31.45 -6.09 26.70
C ALA A 534 -30.87 -6.61 28.03
N LEU A 535 -30.22 -7.78 28.02
CA LEU A 535 -29.54 -8.32 29.20
C LEU A 535 -28.16 -7.68 29.44
N VAL A 536 -27.60 -6.96 28.45
CA VAL A 536 -26.31 -6.27 28.51
C VAL A 536 -26.47 -4.86 29.13
N GLY A 537 -26.79 -4.84 30.42
CA GLY A 537 -26.93 -3.65 31.26
C GLY A 537 -26.63 -3.98 32.73
N ASN A 538 -26.55 -2.99 33.62
CA ASN A 538 -26.13 -3.18 35.01
C ASN A 538 -24.81 -3.97 35.13
N LEU A 539 -23.87 -3.67 34.24
CA LEU A 539 -22.61 -4.40 34.13
C LEU A 539 -21.70 -4.09 35.32
N THR A 540 -20.84 -5.05 35.65
CA THR A 540 -19.66 -4.80 36.49
C THR A 540 -18.43 -4.72 35.59
N LEU A 541 -17.81 -3.55 35.51
CA LEU A 541 -16.57 -3.35 34.75
C LEU A 541 -15.42 -4.13 35.40
N LEU A 542 -14.53 -4.68 34.58
CA LEU A 542 -13.40 -5.51 35.03
C LEU A 542 -12.07 -4.84 34.72
N ALA A 543 -11.70 -4.74 33.44
CA ALA A 543 -10.40 -4.21 33.04
C ALA A 543 -10.50 -3.28 31.83
N LEU A 544 -9.59 -2.32 31.76
CA LEU A 544 -9.19 -1.62 30.55
C LEU A 544 -7.92 -2.29 30.01
N VAL A 545 -7.89 -2.60 28.73
CA VAL A 545 -6.73 -3.17 28.04
C VAL A 545 -6.29 -2.21 26.95
N GLY A 546 -5.04 -1.74 27.05
CA GLY A 546 -4.38 -0.97 26.01
C GLY A 546 -3.69 -1.92 25.04
N ILE A 547 -4.16 -1.92 23.80
CA ILE A 547 -3.59 -2.67 22.70
C ILE A 547 -2.97 -1.71 21.67
N VAL A 548 -1.91 -2.15 21.01
CA VAL A 548 -1.23 -1.39 19.96
C VAL A 548 -0.62 -2.35 18.96
N ASP A 549 -0.39 -1.89 17.74
CA ASP A 549 0.48 -2.56 16.79
C ASP A 549 1.94 -2.14 17.09
N PRO A 550 2.75 -3.01 17.72
CA PRO A 550 4.04 -2.61 18.26
C PRO A 550 5.08 -2.39 17.15
N PRO A 551 6.01 -1.44 17.33
CA PRO A 551 7.13 -1.26 16.42
C PRO A 551 8.09 -2.46 16.46
N ARG A 552 8.71 -2.77 15.33
CA ARG A 552 9.75 -3.78 15.23
C ARG A 552 11.03 -3.31 15.94
N ALA A 553 11.63 -4.16 16.77
CA ALA A 553 12.88 -3.82 17.47
C ALA A 553 14.02 -3.50 16.48
N GLU A 554 14.11 -4.27 15.39
CA GLU A 554 15.07 -4.08 14.32
C GLU A 554 14.83 -2.81 13.50
N ALA A 555 13.58 -2.32 13.40
CA ALA A 555 13.27 -1.08 12.69
C ALA A 555 13.90 0.11 13.44
N LYS A 556 13.80 0.15 14.76
CA LYS A 556 14.44 1.19 15.59
C LYS A 556 15.95 1.26 15.39
N ALA A 557 16.63 0.10 15.41
CA ALA A 557 18.07 0.04 15.19
C ALA A 557 18.45 0.50 13.77
N SER A 558 17.65 0.10 12.78
CA SER A 558 17.84 0.44 11.37
C SER A 558 17.63 1.93 11.09
N ILE A 559 16.62 2.55 11.71
CA ILE A 559 16.38 4.01 11.63
C ILE A 559 17.57 4.78 12.20
N ALA A 560 18.12 4.34 13.33
CA ALA A 560 19.30 4.96 13.91
C ALA A 560 20.53 4.84 12.98
N LYS A 561 20.72 3.68 12.33
CA LYS A 561 21.78 3.46 11.34
C LYS A 561 21.62 4.35 10.11
N ALA A 562 20.42 4.40 9.52
CA ALA A 562 20.11 5.25 8.37
C ALA A 562 20.32 6.75 8.69
N THR A 563 19.83 7.20 9.85
CA THR A 563 20.02 8.59 10.30
C THR A 563 21.51 8.89 10.55
N GLY A 564 22.27 7.92 11.09
CA GLY A 564 23.71 8.03 11.26
C GLY A 564 24.50 8.12 9.95
N ALA A 565 23.96 7.57 8.85
CA ALA A 565 24.50 7.70 7.50
C ALA A 565 24.09 9.01 6.79
N GLY A 566 23.34 9.89 7.47
CA GLY A 566 22.88 11.17 6.92
C GLY A 566 21.54 11.11 6.18
N MET A 567 20.87 9.95 6.15
CA MET A 567 19.57 9.80 5.50
C MET A 567 18.46 10.36 6.39
N LYS A 568 17.42 10.92 5.76
CA LYS A 568 16.19 11.36 6.43
C LYS A 568 15.15 10.25 6.38
N VAL A 569 14.74 9.73 7.53
CA VAL A 569 13.66 8.74 7.62
C VAL A 569 12.36 9.43 8.02
N ARG A 570 11.28 9.19 7.27
CA ARG A 570 9.94 9.72 7.53
C ARG A 570 8.93 8.57 7.61
N MET A 571 7.98 8.69 8.54
CA MET A 571 6.85 7.76 8.65
C MET A 571 5.63 8.34 7.93
N ILE A 572 5.04 7.54 7.07
CA ILE A 572 3.83 7.88 6.31
C ILE A 572 2.73 6.92 6.76
N THR A 573 1.56 7.42 7.17
CA THR A 573 0.51 6.54 7.70
C THR A 573 -0.90 7.11 7.58
N GLY A 574 -1.89 6.22 7.40
CA GLY A 574 -3.31 6.55 7.50
C GLY A 574 -3.79 6.81 8.94
N ASP A 575 -2.99 6.40 9.95
CA ASP A 575 -3.34 6.54 11.36
C ASP A 575 -3.57 7.99 11.81
N HIS A 576 -4.21 8.14 12.97
CA HIS A 576 -4.31 9.43 13.66
C HIS A 576 -2.95 9.96 14.08
N ALA A 577 -2.78 11.29 13.96
CA ALA A 577 -1.53 12.00 14.26
C ALA A 577 -0.98 11.69 15.67
N VAL A 578 -1.84 11.57 16.69
CA VAL A 578 -1.42 11.27 18.07
C VAL A 578 -0.79 9.87 18.18
N THR A 579 -1.38 8.87 17.52
CA THR A 579 -0.84 7.51 17.51
C THR A 579 0.45 7.43 16.70
N ALA A 580 0.46 8.07 15.53
CA ALA A 580 1.63 8.12 14.67
C ALA A 580 2.83 8.81 15.36
N GLU A 581 2.58 9.90 16.10
CA GLU A 581 3.61 10.58 16.90
C GLU A 581 4.19 9.67 17.98
N ALA A 582 3.35 8.93 18.70
CA ALA A 582 3.79 8.03 19.76
C ALA A 582 4.73 6.93 19.20
N ILE A 583 4.34 6.28 18.10
CA ILE A 583 5.15 5.24 17.45
C ILE A 583 6.44 5.83 16.86
N ALA A 584 6.36 6.99 16.21
CA ALA A 584 7.53 7.66 15.63
C ALA A 584 8.58 8.00 16.71
N ARG A 585 8.13 8.49 17.87
CA ARG A 585 9.00 8.78 19.02
C ARG A 585 9.66 7.53 19.57
N GLU A 586 8.93 6.41 19.62
CA GLU A 586 9.47 5.12 20.08
C GLU A 586 10.54 4.56 19.13
N LEU A 587 10.31 4.69 17.82
CA LEU A 587 11.22 4.30 16.74
C LEU A 587 12.43 5.25 16.59
N GLY A 588 12.37 6.44 17.18
CA GLY A 588 13.44 7.44 17.11
C GLY A 588 13.41 8.31 15.84
N ILE A 589 12.27 8.37 15.15
CA ILE A 589 12.04 9.27 14.01
C ILE A 589 11.94 10.71 14.53
N ARG A 590 12.73 11.61 13.94
CA ARG A 590 12.79 13.02 14.35
C ARG A 590 11.94 13.88 13.42
N GLY A 591 11.35 14.93 13.96
CA GLY A 591 10.62 15.93 13.19
C GLY A 591 9.22 16.19 13.73
N GLN A 592 8.53 17.15 13.11
CA GLN A 592 7.14 17.49 13.38
C GLN A 592 6.21 16.44 12.75
N VAL A 593 5.05 16.27 13.38
CA VAL A 593 3.94 15.48 12.85
C VAL A 593 3.00 16.44 12.15
N MET A 594 2.64 16.11 10.92
CA MET A 594 1.69 16.87 10.10
C MET A 594 0.61 15.91 9.59
N THR A 595 -0.61 16.40 9.41
CA THR A 595 -1.66 15.63 8.73
C THR A 595 -1.54 15.74 7.21
N GLY A 596 -2.07 14.76 6.49
CA GLY A 596 -2.12 14.78 5.03
C GLY A 596 -2.80 16.03 4.50
N GLN A 597 -3.90 16.47 5.12
CA GLN A 597 -4.60 17.71 4.76
C GLN A 597 -3.73 18.96 4.94
N GLU A 598 -3.01 19.08 6.06
CA GLU A 598 -2.09 20.20 6.29
C GLU A 598 -0.96 20.21 5.26
N PHE A 599 -0.40 19.03 4.94
CA PHE A 599 0.64 18.90 3.93
C PHE A 599 0.12 19.19 2.51
N GLY A 600 -1.09 18.73 2.21
CA GLY A 600 -1.80 18.96 0.96
C GLY A 600 -2.07 20.44 0.71
N ALA A 601 -2.39 21.20 1.76
CA ALA A 601 -2.66 22.63 1.70
C ALA A 601 -1.41 23.52 1.50
N LEU A 602 -0.21 23.00 1.75
CA LEU A 602 1.03 23.76 1.51
C LEU A 602 1.25 24.02 0.02
N SER A 603 1.71 25.23 -0.31
CA SER A 603 2.27 25.49 -1.63
C SER A 603 3.54 24.67 -1.84
N GLU A 604 3.94 24.45 -3.09
CA GLU A 604 5.14 23.67 -3.42
C GLU A 604 6.41 24.24 -2.75
N ALA A 605 6.58 25.57 -2.82
CA ALA A 605 7.70 26.27 -2.18
C ALA A 605 7.69 26.16 -0.64
N ASP A 606 6.51 26.24 -0.01
CA ASP A 606 6.39 26.08 1.45
C ASP A 606 6.63 24.63 1.88
N ALA A 607 6.20 23.67 1.06
CA ALA A 607 6.43 22.25 1.30
C ALA A 607 7.93 21.93 1.24
N GLU A 608 8.64 22.40 0.21
CA GLU A 608 10.10 22.26 0.09
C GLU A 608 10.84 22.88 1.28
N ALA A 609 10.48 24.10 1.68
CA ALA A 609 11.16 24.80 2.78
C ALA A 609 11.00 24.09 4.14
N ARG A 610 9.90 23.33 4.33
CA ARG A 610 9.57 22.67 5.60
C ARG A 610 9.85 21.18 5.61
N ILE A 611 10.14 20.57 4.45
CA ILE A 611 10.17 19.10 4.32
C ILE A 611 11.20 18.44 5.24
N ASP A 612 12.30 19.13 5.53
CA ASP A 612 13.36 18.67 6.42
C ASP A 612 12.98 18.64 7.90
N GLU A 613 11.95 19.40 8.29
CA GLU A 613 11.40 19.43 9.64
C GLU A 613 10.34 18.35 9.85
N VAL A 614 9.77 17.78 8.78
CA VAL A 614 8.67 16.81 8.86
C VAL A 614 9.23 15.41 9.05
N GLY A 615 8.81 14.76 10.16
CA GLY A 615 9.16 13.37 10.48
C GLY A 615 8.01 12.39 10.26
N VAL A 616 6.77 12.87 10.37
CA VAL A 616 5.57 12.04 10.25
C VAL A 616 4.50 12.77 9.44
N ILE A 617 3.90 12.07 8.47
CA ILE A 617 2.69 12.51 7.80
C ILE A 617 1.58 11.49 8.08
N ALA A 618 0.55 11.93 8.82
CA ALA A 618 -0.55 11.11 9.32
C ALA A 618 -1.85 11.38 8.53
N ARG A 619 -2.82 10.45 8.53
CA ARG A 619 -4.05 10.53 7.72
C ARG A 619 -3.79 10.89 6.24
N VAL A 620 -2.85 10.18 5.62
CA VAL A 620 -2.49 10.43 4.21
C VAL A 620 -3.46 9.80 3.23
N THR A 621 -3.52 10.39 2.03
CA THR A 621 -4.22 9.83 0.85
C THR A 621 -3.17 9.48 -0.21
N PRO A 622 -3.52 8.73 -1.27
CA PRO A 622 -2.59 8.44 -2.37
C PRO A 622 -1.93 9.69 -2.96
N GLU A 623 -2.71 10.76 -3.14
CA GLU A 623 -2.25 12.04 -3.70
C GLU A 623 -1.22 12.71 -2.79
N HIS A 624 -1.40 12.61 -1.47
CA HIS A 624 -0.41 13.12 -0.52
C HIS A 624 0.91 12.34 -0.60
N LYS A 625 0.87 11.03 -0.86
CA LYS A 625 2.08 10.20 -1.04
C LYS A 625 2.82 10.59 -2.33
N VAL A 626 2.11 10.85 -3.43
CA VAL A 626 2.71 11.33 -4.69
C VAL A 626 3.32 12.72 -4.51
N LYS A 627 2.57 13.67 -3.94
CA LYS A 627 3.05 15.03 -3.66
C LYS A 627 4.32 15.02 -2.81
N LEU A 628 4.40 14.14 -1.82
CA LEU A 628 5.61 13.99 -0.99
C LEU A 628 6.83 13.59 -1.83
N VAL A 629 6.67 12.61 -2.71
CA VAL A 629 7.75 12.16 -3.59
C VAL A 629 8.19 13.28 -4.52
N GLU A 630 7.25 14.02 -5.12
CA GLU A 630 7.56 15.17 -5.99
C GLU A 630 8.34 16.26 -5.24
N VAL A 631 7.86 16.70 -4.08
CA VAL A 631 8.52 17.73 -3.25
C VAL A 631 9.94 17.30 -2.87
N LEU A 632 10.14 16.06 -2.45
CA LEU A 632 11.48 15.56 -2.11
C LEU A 632 12.42 15.50 -3.32
N ARG A 633 11.91 15.08 -4.49
CA ARG A 633 12.71 15.07 -5.72
C ARG A 633 13.07 16.48 -6.17
N HIS A 634 12.15 17.44 -6.07
CA HIS A 634 12.41 18.86 -6.34
C HIS A 634 13.41 19.47 -5.36
N HIS A 635 13.37 19.04 -4.09
CA HIS A 635 14.37 19.37 -3.07
C HIS A 635 15.76 18.77 -3.34
N GLY A 636 15.88 17.83 -4.29
CA GLY A 636 17.12 17.20 -4.71
C GLY A 636 17.46 15.90 -3.98
N ASP A 637 16.50 15.32 -3.24
CA ASP A 637 16.66 14.04 -2.58
C ASP A 637 16.50 12.85 -3.54
N VAL A 638 17.22 11.76 -3.27
CA VAL A 638 16.98 10.45 -3.88
C VAL A 638 16.00 9.71 -2.99
N VAL A 639 14.80 9.49 -3.51
CA VAL A 639 13.62 9.11 -2.72
C VAL A 639 13.40 7.60 -2.76
N ALA A 640 13.49 6.96 -1.60
CA ALA A 640 12.92 5.64 -1.37
C ALA A 640 11.53 5.77 -0.75
N MET A 641 10.54 5.08 -1.31
CA MET A 641 9.17 5.03 -0.81
C MET A 641 8.78 3.58 -0.59
N THR A 642 8.19 3.24 0.56
CA THR A 642 7.65 1.90 0.83
C THR A 642 6.13 1.90 0.79
N GLY A 643 5.54 0.75 0.43
CA GLY A 643 4.11 0.56 0.40
C GLY A 643 3.71 -0.88 0.11
N ASP A 644 2.48 -1.23 0.44
CA ASP A 644 1.90 -2.56 0.30
C ASP A 644 0.56 -2.53 -0.47
N GLY A 645 -0.17 -1.42 -0.42
CA GLY A 645 -1.47 -1.25 -1.09
C GLY A 645 -1.38 -0.80 -2.55
N VAL A 646 -2.48 -0.94 -3.30
CA VAL A 646 -2.58 -0.38 -4.68
C VAL A 646 -2.50 1.15 -4.66
N ASN A 647 -2.95 1.75 -3.55
CA ASN A 647 -2.84 3.18 -3.27
C ASN A 647 -1.42 3.71 -3.24
N ASP A 648 -0.45 2.85 -2.97
CA ASP A 648 0.95 3.22 -2.93
C ASP A 648 1.59 3.13 -4.30
N ALA A 649 0.97 2.39 -5.23
CA ALA A 649 1.53 2.14 -6.55
C ALA A 649 1.99 3.43 -7.27
N PRO A 650 1.20 4.54 -7.29
CA PRO A 650 1.66 5.81 -7.88
C PRO A 650 2.94 6.33 -7.23
N ALA A 651 2.95 6.47 -5.91
CA ALA A 651 4.11 6.98 -5.17
C ALA A 651 5.33 6.05 -5.27
N LEU A 652 5.12 4.74 -5.29
CA LEU A 652 6.18 3.74 -5.51
C LEU A 652 6.79 3.84 -6.91
N LYS A 653 5.97 4.17 -7.91
CA LYS A 653 6.43 4.35 -9.29
C LYS A 653 7.18 5.66 -9.50
N ASP A 654 6.72 6.72 -8.85
CA ASP A 654 7.29 8.07 -8.94
C ASP A 654 8.59 8.23 -8.14
N ALA A 655 8.74 7.41 -7.09
CA ALA A 655 9.96 7.37 -6.28
C ALA A 655 11.14 6.81 -7.09
N ASP A 656 12.34 7.31 -6.81
CA ASP A 656 13.57 6.78 -7.41
C ASP A 656 13.74 5.29 -7.07
N ILE A 657 13.37 4.93 -5.84
CA ILE A 657 13.28 3.55 -5.35
C ILE A 657 11.92 3.30 -4.69
N GLY A 658 10.94 2.83 -5.47
CA GLY A 658 9.74 2.18 -4.92
C GLY A 658 10.04 0.80 -4.32
N VAL A 659 9.61 0.57 -3.10
CA VAL A 659 9.78 -0.67 -2.33
C VAL A 659 8.43 -1.27 -1.99
N ALA A 660 8.13 -2.46 -2.50
CA ALA A 660 6.93 -3.20 -2.16
C ALA A 660 7.19 -4.29 -1.13
N MET A 661 6.20 -4.53 -0.28
CA MET A 661 6.18 -5.65 0.66
C MET A 661 5.91 -6.96 -0.10
N GLY A 662 6.64 -8.03 0.23
CA GLY A 662 6.58 -9.30 -0.48
C GLY A 662 5.46 -10.21 0.03
N ILE A 663 5.19 -10.18 1.35
CA ILE A 663 4.16 -11.00 1.99
C ILE A 663 2.82 -10.27 1.96
N THR A 664 2.78 -9.05 2.50
CA THR A 664 1.56 -8.24 2.62
C THR A 664 1.23 -7.42 1.38
N GLY A 665 2.22 -7.17 0.51
CA GLY A 665 2.02 -6.30 -0.65
C GLY A 665 1.14 -6.91 -1.73
N THR A 666 0.20 -6.10 -2.22
CA THR A 666 -0.64 -6.40 -3.38
C THR A 666 0.20 -6.59 -4.64
N GLU A 667 -0.31 -7.37 -5.59
CA GLU A 667 0.39 -7.58 -6.86
C GLU A 667 0.60 -6.27 -7.64
N VAL A 668 -0.31 -5.29 -7.50
CA VAL A 668 -0.14 -3.97 -8.13
C VAL A 668 1.00 -3.17 -7.47
N ALA A 669 1.10 -3.18 -6.14
CA ALA A 669 2.23 -2.55 -5.44
C ALA A 669 3.56 -3.20 -5.84
N LYS A 670 3.62 -4.54 -5.87
CA LYS A 670 4.78 -5.31 -6.33
C LYS A 670 5.13 -5.02 -7.79
N GLU A 671 4.15 -4.82 -8.66
CA GLU A 671 4.37 -4.46 -10.07
C GLU A 671 4.86 -3.00 -10.24
N ALA A 672 4.37 -2.08 -9.42
CA ALA A 672 4.74 -0.67 -9.47
C ALA A 672 6.14 -0.39 -8.89
N ALA A 673 6.51 -1.06 -7.79
CA ALA A 673 7.80 -0.91 -7.12
C ALA A 673 8.99 -1.31 -8.01
N VAL A 674 10.21 -0.93 -7.65
CA VAL A 674 11.44 -1.43 -8.31
C VAL A 674 12.14 -2.51 -7.48
N MET A 675 11.85 -2.56 -6.18
CA MET A 675 12.38 -3.52 -5.22
C MET A 675 11.24 -4.18 -4.44
N ILE A 676 11.37 -5.48 -4.14
CA ILE A 676 10.41 -6.25 -3.33
C ILE A 676 11.16 -6.82 -2.14
N LEU A 677 10.64 -6.60 -0.92
CA LEU A 677 11.19 -7.17 0.32
C LEU A 677 10.51 -8.50 0.62
N THR A 678 11.26 -9.60 0.69
CA THR A 678 10.67 -10.93 0.92
C THR A 678 10.19 -11.15 2.35
N ASP A 679 10.63 -10.31 3.28
CA ASP A 679 10.43 -10.44 4.73
C ASP A 679 9.63 -9.30 5.35
N ASP A 680 9.15 -8.36 4.53
CA ASP A 680 8.33 -7.23 4.96
C ASP A 680 9.02 -6.39 6.05
N ASN A 681 10.35 -6.24 5.98
CA ASN A 681 11.13 -5.60 7.04
C ASN A 681 11.88 -4.34 6.61
N PHE A 682 11.65 -3.24 7.32
CA PHE A 682 12.40 -1.99 7.14
C PHE A 682 13.92 -2.18 7.25
N ALA A 683 14.39 -3.09 8.11
CA ALA A 683 15.82 -3.36 8.29
C ALA A 683 16.49 -3.83 6.99
N THR A 684 15.75 -4.53 6.13
CA THR A 684 16.23 -5.03 4.85
C THR A 684 16.47 -3.88 3.86
N ILE A 685 15.72 -2.78 3.95
CA ILE A 685 15.96 -1.57 3.16
C ILE A 685 17.31 -0.97 3.54
N VAL A 686 17.55 -0.77 4.85
CA VAL A 686 18.80 -0.17 5.33
C VAL A 686 20.00 -1.05 5.01
N LYS A 687 19.84 -2.37 5.09
CA LYS A 687 20.87 -3.33 4.67
C LYS A 687 21.10 -3.33 3.15
N ALA A 688 20.09 -3.02 2.36
CA ALA A 688 20.20 -2.97 0.92
C ALA A 688 20.85 -1.66 0.41
N VAL A 689 20.78 -0.59 1.20
CA VAL A 689 21.52 0.66 0.98
C VAL A 689 23.01 0.51 1.31
N GLU A 690 23.36 -0.30 2.32
CA GLU A 690 24.74 -0.68 2.69
C GLU A 690 25.42 -1.55 1.63
#